data_AF-A0A2R7KHM0-F1
#
_entry.id   AF-A0A2R7KHM0-F1
#
_cell.length_a   1.000
_cell.length_b   1.000
_cell.length_c   1.000
_cell.angle_alpha   90.00
_cell.angle_beta   90.00
_cell.angle_gamma   90.00
#
_symmetry.space_group_name_H-M   'P 1'
#
loop_
_entity.id
_entity.type
_entity.pdbx_description
1 polymer ?
#
loop_
_entity_poly.entity_id
_entity_poly.type
_entity_poly.pdbx_seq_one_letter_code
_entity_poly.pdbx_strand_id
1 'polypeptide(L)'
;MQYKKVNNLLGWLCFVIASVTYILTLEPSVSFWDCGEFISCAYRLQVSHQPGYPVFAMLGKMFSLLSLGDHTKVPYFTNMGSAIASGATIMFLFWTITALAKKLLLNKRDDEVGQSNLILIMGSGLVGALAFTYTDTFWFSAVETIVFALSSMCTAIVFWAILKWDAHADEPRADKWLVFIAYIMGLSIGIHLLNLLTIPAIAMVYFFRRSKKITIKNGIRAFLTSIVILAVVQYGIRGYTVKLAAYFDLFFVNSLGLSFGTGALFFILLLIATIVGGIVYSIRHKKPKLNLALLCIAFIYFGYGSFAYIPIRASANPHLNNSHPDNAFTLYGYLNRIQYGENPLLKGPYYDADVIDQKQGEIIYRKGKTQYDNAGNKVESIYNHTTFLPRMYSTSAQDIQFYKDWLQISGDRAPNFSDNIQWMLSWQMYQMYWRYFLWNFVGRYNDADGQTTKDGIDGNWTSGIFDGNKHLPKSVTNGITYAPLYALPLILGLIGAIYHVKRKKKDALVILLLFFFTGLAIVLYVNQPSVQPRERDYSYVGSFYAFAIWIGLSVLAIAEFVRTFASPKTAAIGSTVICLLLAPMVLVAKEWKSHDRSTKWVAHDMAYNYLISCPPNAILFTYGDNDTYPLWYAQEVENIRPDVRIVNLSLFGADWYIHQMQKGMNQSDPLPISMPYDKYKEGVRDAIYYNDQKISGPVELKEVFDFITSDDKQVMLQYQSGDYGNYLPTKNFKITIDPEEVLKNGVIAPDQKSKLTKSMEWQYTSNYITKDNLAMLDILVHNNWKRPICFTTTMNSDNFIGLQPYLYKEGFVYHLIPFEKDTKLQNQMSKTNTMVMYNTVMNKFRFGNFKNARYLDHESRWMYYPVVTSTFIELMQGLIQEGHNDLALKALHKYDQEMPDIVPYLDVISHKLFLAELAFQLNDITLGNKLIDTADTYIIDQLEYNYNLLNGSKNNVNVRDVQLSLQFLNAMVDFTKEGKQTVISNKIQAQLNDYMKKFGPIFNRK
;
A
#
# COMPACT_ATOMS: atom_id res chain seq x y z
N MET A 1 -1.60 -41.55 25.27
CA MET A 1 -1.54 -40.90 23.94
C MET A 1 -0.20 -40.17 23.81
N GLN A 2 0.58 -40.43 22.76
CA GLN A 2 1.88 -39.76 22.57
C GLN A 2 1.65 -38.28 22.24
N TYR A 3 1.97 -37.35 23.16
CA TYR A 3 1.88 -35.89 23.00
C TYR A 3 2.28 -35.41 21.59
N LYS A 4 3.40 -35.91 21.08
CA LYS A 4 3.93 -35.58 19.74
C LYS A 4 2.92 -35.83 18.62
N LYS A 5 2.20 -36.97 18.65
CA LYS A 5 1.21 -37.33 17.63
C LYS A 5 0.03 -36.35 17.63
N VAL A 6 -0.53 -36.07 18.80
CA VAL A 6 -1.68 -35.15 18.94
C VAL A 6 -1.28 -33.72 18.56
N ASN A 7 -0.12 -33.26 19.05
CA ASN A 7 0.43 -31.95 18.73
C ASN A 7 0.64 -31.74 17.23
N ASN A 8 1.19 -32.74 16.54
CA ASN A 8 1.42 -32.64 15.10
C ASN A 8 0.09 -32.65 14.32
N LEU A 9 -0.86 -33.52 14.68
CA LEU A 9 -2.17 -33.59 14.04
C LEU A 9 -2.97 -32.30 14.20
N LEU A 10 -2.99 -31.71 15.40
CA LEU A 10 -3.72 -30.46 15.63
C LEU A 10 -3.06 -29.25 14.96
N GLY A 11 -1.73 -29.23 14.84
CA GLY A 11 -1.05 -28.23 14.02
C GLY A 11 -1.49 -28.29 12.55
N TRP A 12 -1.53 -29.49 11.97
CA TRP A 12 -2.05 -29.69 10.61
C TRP A 12 -3.54 -29.40 10.49
N LEU A 13 -4.33 -29.66 11.54
CA LEU A 13 -5.74 -29.26 11.57
C LEU A 13 -5.88 -27.73 11.50
N CYS A 14 -5.09 -26.98 12.28
CA CYS A 14 -5.03 -25.53 12.20
C CYS A 14 -4.62 -25.04 10.81
N PHE A 15 -3.62 -25.69 10.17
CA PHE A 15 -3.24 -25.41 8.79
C PHE A 15 -4.42 -25.53 7.83
N VAL A 16 -5.15 -26.65 7.90
CA VAL A 16 -6.30 -26.93 7.01
C VAL A 16 -7.42 -25.94 7.27
N ILE A 17 -7.80 -25.69 8.53
CA ILE A 17 -8.86 -24.73 8.88
C ILE A 17 -8.52 -23.35 8.33
N ALA A 18 -7.33 -22.83 8.62
CA ALA A 18 -6.91 -21.51 8.17
C ALA A 18 -6.83 -21.41 6.64
N SER A 19 -6.20 -22.40 5.98
CA SER A 19 -6.08 -22.40 4.52
C SER A 19 -7.46 -22.45 3.84
N VAL A 20 -8.38 -23.29 4.33
CA VAL A 20 -9.75 -23.37 3.80
C VAL A 20 -10.49 -22.05 4.02
N THR A 21 -10.42 -21.45 5.21
CA THR A 21 -11.00 -20.12 5.47
C THR A 21 -10.52 -19.10 4.44
N TYR A 22 -9.21 -18.99 4.24
CA TYR A 22 -8.64 -18.00 3.32
C TYR A 22 -8.99 -18.33 1.86
N ILE A 23 -8.99 -19.59 1.46
CA ILE A 23 -9.38 -20.00 0.10
C ILE A 23 -10.87 -19.74 -0.19
N LEU A 24 -11.74 -19.89 0.82
CA LEU A 24 -13.16 -19.60 0.68
C LEU A 24 -13.46 -18.10 0.58
N THR A 25 -12.56 -17.25 1.05
CA THR A 25 -12.74 -15.80 1.14
C THR A 25 -11.80 -15.00 0.24
N LEU A 26 -10.91 -15.66 -0.51
CA LEU A 26 -9.92 -14.99 -1.34
C LEU A 26 -10.51 -14.18 -2.49
N GLU A 27 -9.77 -13.14 -2.88
CA GLU A 27 -10.07 -12.38 -4.09
C GLU A 27 -9.98 -13.31 -5.30
N PRO A 28 -11.04 -13.47 -6.12
CA PRO A 28 -11.01 -14.42 -7.24
C PRO A 28 -10.06 -14.00 -8.37
N SER A 29 -9.70 -12.72 -8.44
CA SER A 29 -8.80 -12.13 -9.44
C SER A 29 -7.78 -11.19 -8.78
N VAL A 30 -7.22 -10.26 -9.55
CA VAL A 30 -6.33 -9.19 -9.05
C VAL A 30 -7.07 -8.26 -8.09
N SER A 31 -6.43 -7.87 -6.99
CA SER A 31 -6.89 -6.80 -6.08
C SER A 31 -6.11 -5.50 -6.31
N PHE A 32 -6.54 -4.41 -5.68
CA PHE A 32 -5.85 -3.12 -5.71
C PHE A 32 -4.45 -3.17 -5.05
N TRP A 33 -3.71 -2.06 -5.14
CA TRP A 33 -2.32 -1.93 -4.67
C TRP A 33 -1.36 -2.87 -5.41
N ASP A 34 -0.29 -3.30 -4.75
CA ASP A 34 0.85 -4.03 -5.32
C ASP A 34 0.50 -5.36 -6.02
N CYS A 35 -0.69 -5.91 -5.76
CA CYS A 35 -1.09 -7.24 -6.23
C CYS A 35 -0.97 -7.41 -7.75
N GLY A 36 -1.42 -6.42 -8.54
CA GLY A 36 -1.34 -6.49 -10.00
C GLY A 36 0.09 -6.57 -10.53
N GLU A 37 1.01 -5.80 -9.93
CA GLU A 37 2.44 -5.86 -10.26
C GLU A 37 3.04 -7.19 -9.83
N PHE A 38 2.76 -7.63 -8.62
CA PHE A 38 3.28 -8.88 -8.06
C PHE A 38 2.83 -10.11 -8.84
N ILE A 39 1.57 -10.19 -9.25
CA ILE A 39 1.08 -11.28 -10.11
C ILE A 39 1.78 -11.23 -11.48
N SER A 40 1.90 -10.04 -12.08
CA SER A 40 2.59 -9.86 -13.38
C SER A 40 4.06 -10.27 -13.31
N CYS A 41 4.76 -9.87 -12.24
CA CYS A 41 6.16 -10.20 -12.02
C CYS A 41 6.35 -11.69 -11.70
N ALA A 42 5.46 -12.31 -10.92
CA ALA A 42 5.50 -13.74 -10.66
C ALA A 42 5.24 -14.56 -11.94
N TYR A 43 4.22 -14.20 -12.72
CA TYR A 43 3.82 -14.94 -13.92
C TYR A 43 4.90 -14.94 -15.01
N ARG A 44 5.53 -13.79 -15.28
CA ARG A 44 6.58 -13.66 -16.32
C ARG A 44 8.02 -13.64 -15.77
N LEU A 45 8.20 -13.83 -14.45
CA LEU A 45 9.49 -13.65 -13.77
C LEU A 45 10.11 -12.29 -14.11
N GLN A 46 9.41 -11.21 -13.78
CA GLN A 46 9.85 -9.83 -14.03
C GLN A 46 10.44 -9.17 -12.77
N VAL A 47 10.79 -7.89 -12.85
CA VAL A 47 11.39 -7.13 -11.73
C VAL A 47 10.37 -6.12 -11.20
N SER A 48 9.81 -6.42 -10.02
CA SER A 48 8.82 -5.57 -9.33
C SER A 48 9.46 -4.32 -8.75
N HIS A 49 8.69 -3.46 -8.08
CA HIS A 49 9.23 -2.36 -7.29
C HIS A 49 10.17 -2.85 -6.17
N GLN A 50 10.99 -1.93 -5.66
CA GLN A 50 12.09 -2.20 -4.75
C GLN A 50 11.64 -2.81 -3.40
N PRO A 51 12.37 -3.82 -2.87
CA PRO A 51 13.63 -4.36 -3.34
C PRO A 51 13.48 -5.60 -4.25
N GLY A 52 12.33 -5.86 -4.88
CA GLY A 52 12.21 -6.85 -5.97
C GLY A 52 11.84 -8.28 -5.63
N TYR A 53 11.74 -8.62 -4.34
CA TYR A 53 11.11 -9.84 -3.82
C TYR A 53 11.34 -11.15 -4.64
N PRO A 54 12.60 -11.54 -4.94
CA PRO A 54 12.92 -12.61 -5.88
C PRO A 54 12.36 -13.98 -5.47
N VAL A 55 12.40 -14.32 -4.18
CA VAL A 55 11.87 -15.60 -3.69
C VAL A 55 10.34 -15.63 -3.79
N PHE A 56 9.70 -14.49 -3.50
CA PHE A 56 8.26 -14.34 -3.69
C PHE A 56 7.86 -14.53 -5.16
N ALA A 57 8.57 -13.88 -6.10
CA ALA A 57 8.29 -14.01 -7.53
C ALA A 57 8.46 -15.46 -8.03
N MET A 58 9.53 -16.16 -7.61
CA MET A 58 9.77 -17.56 -7.99
C MET A 58 8.70 -18.51 -7.43
N LEU A 59 8.28 -18.33 -6.17
CA LEU A 59 7.20 -19.14 -5.59
C LEU A 59 5.85 -18.81 -6.26
N GLY A 60 5.57 -17.54 -6.51
CA GLY A 60 4.39 -17.10 -7.25
C GLY A 60 4.35 -17.70 -8.66
N LYS A 61 5.49 -17.81 -9.35
CA LYS A 61 5.59 -18.52 -10.63
C LYS A 61 5.14 -19.97 -10.51
N MET A 62 5.57 -20.69 -9.47
CA MET A 62 5.14 -22.07 -9.24
C MET A 62 3.62 -22.19 -9.08
N PHE A 63 3.00 -21.30 -8.30
CA PHE A 63 1.54 -21.27 -8.14
C PHE A 63 0.83 -20.90 -9.44
N SER A 64 1.35 -19.94 -10.21
CA SER A 64 0.77 -19.55 -11.49
C SER A 64 0.66 -20.72 -12.48
N LEU A 65 1.57 -21.71 -12.42
CA LEU A 65 1.56 -22.89 -13.29
C LEU A 65 0.39 -23.85 -12.98
N LEU A 66 -0.23 -23.75 -11.80
CA LEU A 66 -1.43 -24.53 -11.46
C LEU A 66 -2.67 -24.09 -12.24
N SER A 67 -2.59 -22.95 -12.95
CA SER A 67 -3.61 -22.53 -13.91
C SER A 67 -3.70 -23.42 -15.15
N LEU A 68 -2.73 -24.30 -15.39
CA LEU A 68 -2.68 -25.22 -16.55
C LEU A 68 -2.85 -24.53 -17.91
N GLY A 69 -2.35 -23.29 -18.01
CA GLY A 69 -2.42 -22.48 -19.24
C GLY A 69 -3.65 -21.57 -19.35
N ASP A 70 -4.58 -21.64 -18.40
CA ASP A 70 -5.72 -20.72 -18.34
C ASP A 70 -5.35 -19.42 -17.62
N HIS A 71 -5.04 -18.38 -18.38
CA HIS A 71 -4.49 -17.14 -17.84
C HIS A 71 -5.44 -16.44 -16.85
N THR A 72 -6.76 -16.59 -17.01
CA THR A 72 -7.74 -15.96 -16.11
C THR A 72 -7.79 -16.61 -14.72
N LYS A 73 -7.14 -17.78 -14.55
CA LYS A 73 -7.02 -18.48 -13.25
C LYS A 73 -5.69 -18.24 -12.55
N VAL A 74 -4.72 -17.62 -13.22
CA VAL A 74 -3.43 -17.25 -12.61
C VAL A 74 -3.61 -16.49 -11.29
N PRO A 75 -4.40 -15.40 -11.20
CA PRO A 75 -4.54 -14.65 -9.95
C PRO A 75 -5.12 -15.49 -8.81
N TYR A 76 -6.11 -16.34 -9.10
CA TYR A 76 -6.70 -17.25 -8.12
C TYR A 76 -5.63 -18.15 -7.48
N PHE A 77 -4.78 -18.78 -8.29
CA PHE A 77 -3.75 -19.68 -7.78
C PHE A 77 -2.61 -18.97 -7.06
N THR A 78 -2.23 -17.76 -7.48
CA THR A 78 -1.24 -16.97 -6.73
C THR A 78 -1.81 -16.47 -5.41
N ASN A 79 -3.09 -16.05 -5.36
CA ASN A 79 -3.81 -15.71 -4.13
C ASN A 79 -3.91 -16.94 -3.20
N MET A 80 -4.17 -18.13 -3.75
CA MET A 80 -4.12 -19.39 -3.01
C MET A 80 -2.74 -19.67 -2.42
N GLY A 81 -1.66 -19.25 -3.10
CA GLY A 81 -0.30 -19.31 -2.56
C GLY A 81 -0.14 -18.51 -1.27
N SER A 82 -0.68 -17.28 -1.22
CA SER A 82 -0.74 -16.48 0.01
C SER A 82 -1.59 -17.16 1.09
N ALA A 83 -2.77 -17.68 0.73
CA ALA A 83 -3.66 -18.38 1.66
C ALA A 83 -2.97 -19.59 2.33
N ILE A 84 -2.24 -20.38 1.55
CA ILE A 84 -1.48 -21.54 2.05
C ILE A 84 -0.30 -21.11 2.94
N ALA A 85 0.43 -20.06 2.55
CA ALA A 85 1.52 -19.52 3.37
C ALA A 85 1.01 -18.99 4.71
N SER A 86 -0.14 -18.30 4.71
CA SER A 86 -0.81 -17.85 5.92
C SER A 86 -1.32 -19.02 6.76
N GLY A 87 -1.90 -20.06 6.15
CA GLY A 87 -2.25 -21.30 6.84
C GLY A 87 -1.04 -21.97 7.53
N ALA A 88 0.13 -21.98 6.87
CA ALA A 88 1.37 -22.47 7.47
C ALA A 88 1.82 -21.61 8.66
N THR A 89 1.65 -20.28 8.58
CA THR A 89 1.89 -19.36 9.71
C THR A 89 1.07 -19.79 10.94
N ILE A 90 -0.22 -20.08 10.77
CA ILE A 90 -1.10 -20.53 11.87
C ILE A 90 -0.64 -21.87 12.47
N MET A 91 -0.20 -22.81 11.62
CA MET A 91 0.35 -24.09 12.09
C MET A 91 1.61 -23.90 12.96
N PHE A 92 2.54 -23.07 12.53
CA PHE A 92 3.76 -22.79 13.30
C PHE A 92 3.47 -21.97 14.56
N LEU A 93 2.45 -21.09 14.54
CA LEU A 93 1.95 -20.42 15.73
C LEU A 93 1.39 -21.42 16.75
N PHE A 94 0.56 -22.37 16.30
CA PHE A 94 0.06 -23.45 17.15
C PHE A 94 1.20 -24.22 17.82
N TRP A 95 2.23 -24.61 17.06
CA TRP A 95 3.40 -25.30 17.63
C TRP A 95 4.26 -24.42 18.54
N THR A 96 4.31 -23.12 18.28
CA THR A 96 4.96 -22.14 19.17
C THR A 96 4.25 -22.09 20.52
N ILE A 97 2.92 -21.92 20.51
CA ILE A 97 2.12 -21.80 21.73
C ILE A 97 2.15 -23.10 22.54
N THR A 98 2.00 -24.25 21.90
CA THR A 98 2.04 -25.56 22.57
C THR A 98 3.41 -25.84 23.18
N ALA A 99 4.51 -25.42 22.54
CA ALA A 99 5.86 -25.54 23.11
C ALA A 99 6.01 -24.67 24.39
N LEU A 100 5.51 -23.44 24.36
CA LEU A 100 5.53 -22.54 25.53
C LEU A 100 4.61 -23.01 26.66
N ALA A 101 3.39 -23.44 26.33
CA ALA A 101 2.43 -23.98 27.30
C ALA A 101 2.99 -25.25 27.98
N LYS A 102 3.64 -26.14 27.21
CA LYS A 102 4.34 -27.31 27.79
C LYS A 102 5.43 -26.88 28.77
N LYS A 103 6.24 -25.88 28.42
CA LYS A 103 7.32 -25.33 29.26
C LYS A 103 6.80 -24.66 30.54
N LEU A 104 5.57 -24.14 30.51
CA LEU A 104 4.89 -23.55 31.67
C LEU A 104 4.33 -24.60 32.63
N LEU A 105 3.76 -25.69 32.12
CA LEU A 105 3.08 -26.71 32.93
C LEU A 105 3.99 -27.79 33.50
N LEU A 106 5.10 -28.12 32.82
CA LEU A 106 5.99 -29.20 33.25
C LEU A 106 7.17 -28.68 34.06
N ASN A 107 7.56 -29.45 35.07
CA ASN A 107 8.71 -29.14 35.93
C ASN A 107 10.02 -29.46 35.21
N LYS A 108 10.09 -30.63 34.56
CA LYS A 108 11.16 -31.04 33.67
C LYS A 108 10.63 -31.25 32.26
N ARG A 109 11.50 -31.11 31.26
CA ARG A 109 11.12 -31.13 29.83
C ARG A 109 10.64 -32.50 29.35
N ASP A 110 11.21 -33.54 29.96
CA ASP A 110 10.97 -34.95 29.64
C ASP A 110 9.89 -35.58 30.50
N ASP A 111 9.27 -34.80 31.40
CA ASP A 111 8.14 -35.28 32.20
C ASP A 111 6.99 -35.75 31.27
N GLU A 112 6.37 -36.86 31.63
CA GLU A 112 5.21 -37.36 30.91
C GLU A 112 4.06 -36.35 30.96
N VAL A 113 3.43 -36.14 29.81
CA VAL A 113 2.29 -35.22 29.71
C VAL A 113 1.02 -35.97 30.12
N GLY A 114 0.60 -35.78 31.36
CA GLY A 114 -0.68 -36.29 31.85
C GLY A 114 -1.87 -35.77 31.01
N GLN A 115 -2.99 -36.50 31.00
CA GLN A 115 -4.17 -36.22 30.17
C GLN A 115 -4.68 -34.76 30.29
N SER A 116 -4.89 -34.26 31.52
CA SER A 116 -5.37 -32.89 31.71
C SER A 116 -4.39 -31.83 31.19
N ASN A 117 -3.08 -32.06 31.33
CA ASN A 117 -2.07 -31.15 30.80
C ASN A 117 -1.99 -31.23 29.28
N LEU A 118 -2.18 -32.40 28.69
CA LEU A 118 -2.27 -32.55 27.24
C LEU A 118 -3.41 -31.69 26.67
N ILE A 119 -4.61 -31.78 27.26
CA ILE A 119 -5.77 -30.98 26.86
C ILE A 119 -5.45 -29.48 26.98
N LEU A 120 -4.87 -29.05 28.10
CA LEU A 120 -4.50 -27.64 28.30
C LEU A 120 -3.50 -27.12 27.27
N ILE A 121 -2.45 -27.90 26.98
CA ILE A 121 -1.42 -27.50 26.01
C ILE A 121 -2.05 -27.38 24.62
N MET A 122 -2.82 -28.37 24.20
CA MET A 122 -3.51 -28.34 22.90
C MET A 122 -4.53 -27.22 22.84
N GLY A 123 -5.30 -27.01 23.91
CA GLY A 123 -6.29 -25.95 24.03
C GLY A 123 -5.68 -24.55 23.92
N SER A 124 -4.55 -24.31 24.60
CA SER A 124 -3.78 -23.07 24.45
C SER A 124 -3.36 -22.85 23.00
N GLY A 125 -2.85 -23.88 22.34
CA GLY A 125 -2.47 -23.83 20.93
C GLY A 125 -3.64 -23.46 20.02
N LEU A 126 -4.76 -24.18 20.14
CA LEU A 126 -5.96 -23.97 19.33
C LEU A 126 -6.52 -22.56 19.51
N VAL A 127 -6.66 -22.11 20.76
CA VAL A 127 -7.23 -20.79 21.08
C VAL A 127 -6.40 -19.66 20.48
N GLY A 128 -5.08 -19.63 20.72
CA GLY A 128 -4.25 -18.54 20.22
C GLY A 128 -4.05 -18.58 18.70
N ALA A 129 -3.84 -19.76 18.12
CA ALA A 129 -3.62 -19.88 16.68
C ALA A 129 -4.89 -19.55 15.87
N LEU A 130 -6.05 -20.07 16.29
CA LEU A 130 -7.31 -19.76 15.62
C LEU A 130 -7.75 -18.31 15.88
N ALA A 131 -7.44 -17.72 17.05
CA ALA A 131 -7.70 -16.30 17.25
C ALA A 131 -6.95 -15.47 16.20
N PHE A 132 -5.64 -15.71 16.04
CA PHE A 132 -4.85 -15.01 15.02
C PHE A 132 -5.29 -15.29 13.58
N THR A 133 -5.89 -16.45 13.31
CA THR A 133 -6.44 -16.78 11.98
C THR A 133 -7.47 -15.74 11.53
N TYR A 134 -8.24 -15.21 12.47
CA TYR A 134 -9.39 -14.36 12.20
C TYR A 134 -9.18 -12.90 12.63
N THR A 135 -7.94 -12.47 12.87
CA THR A 135 -7.63 -11.04 13.10
C THR A 135 -7.61 -10.28 11.78
N ASP A 136 -8.28 -9.14 11.73
CA ASP A 136 -8.50 -8.29 10.54
C ASP A 136 -7.24 -8.12 9.66
N THR A 137 -6.19 -7.50 10.18
CA THR A 137 -5.00 -7.18 9.39
C THR A 137 -4.32 -8.43 8.80
N PHE A 138 -4.28 -9.53 9.55
CA PHE A 138 -3.68 -10.79 9.07
C PHE A 138 -4.53 -11.44 7.99
N TRP A 139 -5.85 -11.48 8.19
CA TRP A 139 -6.78 -12.07 7.24
C TRP A 139 -6.81 -11.29 5.93
N PHE A 140 -6.84 -9.94 5.98
CA PHE A 140 -6.76 -9.08 4.79
C PHE A 140 -5.57 -9.45 3.88
N SER A 141 -4.39 -9.68 4.47
CA SER A 141 -3.18 -10.05 3.71
C SER A 141 -3.15 -11.52 3.27
N ALA A 142 -3.96 -12.39 3.88
CA ALA A 142 -3.97 -13.82 3.58
C ALA A 142 -4.78 -14.16 2.31
N VAL A 143 -5.60 -13.23 1.81
CA VAL A 143 -6.57 -13.43 0.74
C VAL A 143 -6.15 -12.85 -0.62
N GLU A 144 -4.94 -12.31 -0.73
CA GLU A 144 -4.42 -11.66 -1.94
C GLU A 144 -2.91 -11.93 -2.15
N THR A 145 -2.44 -11.79 -3.39
CA THR A 145 -1.04 -12.03 -3.78
C THR A 145 -0.14 -10.90 -3.29
N ILE A 146 0.32 -11.00 -2.03
CA ILE A 146 1.14 -9.98 -1.36
C ILE A 146 2.28 -10.61 -0.54
N VAL A 147 3.41 -9.91 -0.42
CA VAL A 147 4.63 -10.41 0.24
C VAL A 147 4.45 -10.71 1.74
N PHE A 148 3.45 -10.12 2.40
CA PHE A 148 3.27 -10.21 3.85
C PHE A 148 2.82 -11.60 4.33
N ALA A 149 2.13 -12.38 3.50
CA ALA A 149 1.76 -13.76 3.81
C ALA A 149 3.00 -14.66 3.98
N LEU A 150 3.90 -14.64 2.99
CA LEU A 150 5.17 -15.38 3.04
C LEU A 150 6.13 -14.84 4.11
N SER A 151 6.14 -13.52 4.35
CA SER A 151 6.91 -12.90 5.43
C SER A 151 6.48 -13.38 6.82
N SER A 152 5.17 -13.48 7.05
CA SER A 152 4.60 -13.98 8.30
C SER A 152 4.93 -15.46 8.51
N MET A 153 4.90 -16.25 7.43
CA MET A 153 5.31 -17.66 7.46
C MET A 153 6.79 -17.81 7.88
N CYS A 154 7.70 -17.00 7.30
CA CYS A 154 9.11 -17.00 7.67
C CYS A 154 9.30 -16.66 9.16
N THR A 155 8.60 -15.63 9.64
CA THR A 155 8.60 -15.21 11.06
C THR A 155 8.15 -16.34 11.98
N ALA A 156 7.05 -17.02 11.64
CA ALA A 156 6.54 -18.14 12.43
C ALA A 156 7.50 -19.35 12.42
N ILE A 157 8.10 -19.67 11.26
CA ILE A 157 9.08 -20.75 11.12
C ILE A 157 10.32 -20.50 11.98
N VAL A 158 10.93 -19.30 11.91
CA VAL A 158 12.16 -19.03 12.67
C VAL A 158 11.89 -18.99 14.18
N PHE A 159 10.75 -18.44 14.59
CA PHE A 159 10.41 -18.36 16.01
C PHE A 159 10.05 -19.75 16.58
N TRP A 160 9.33 -20.57 15.83
CA TRP A 160 9.13 -21.98 16.17
C TRP A 160 10.45 -22.75 16.21
N ALA A 161 11.34 -22.54 15.23
CA ALA A 161 12.61 -23.23 15.13
C ALA A 161 13.54 -22.93 16.30
N ILE A 162 13.53 -21.70 16.85
CA ILE A 162 14.35 -21.40 18.04
C ILE A 162 13.80 -22.08 19.29
N LEU A 163 12.48 -22.25 19.41
CA LEU A 163 11.90 -23.02 20.51
C LEU A 163 12.17 -24.52 20.33
N LYS A 164 12.21 -24.99 19.09
CA LYS A 164 12.63 -26.36 18.76
C LYS A 164 14.09 -26.58 19.12
N TRP A 165 14.97 -25.63 18.81
CA TRP A 165 16.35 -25.63 19.27
C TRP A 165 16.43 -25.61 20.80
N ASP A 166 15.67 -24.72 21.48
CA ASP A 166 15.67 -24.63 22.93
C ASP A 166 15.40 -26.00 23.55
N ALA A 167 14.34 -26.68 23.09
CA ALA A 167 13.94 -28.00 23.54
C ALA A 167 15.03 -29.07 23.39
N HIS A 168 15.79 -29.04 22.30
CA HIS A 168 16.80 -30.04 21.94
C HIS A 168 18.25 -29.59 22.18
N ALA A 169 18.50 -28.43 22.78
CA ALA A 169 19.83 -27.79 22.79
C ALA A 169 20.98 -28.63 23.40
N ASP A 170 20.66 -29.63 24.21
CA ASP A 170 21.65 -30.52 24.85
C ASP A 170 21.95 -31.78 24.01
N GLU A 171 21.19 -32.02 22.93
CA GLU A 171 21.41 -33.14 22.02
C GLU A 171 22.57 -32.87 21.05
N PRO A 172 23.31 -33.92 20.63
CA PRO A 172 24.30 -33.78 19.58
C PRO A 172 23.68 -33.17 18.31
N ARG A 173 24.38 -32.21 17.70
CA ARG A 173 23.98 -31.52 16.46
C ARG A 173 22.71 -30.65 16.59
N ALA A 174 22.26 -30.31 17.79
CA ALA A 174 21.10 -29.44 17.99
C ALA A 174 21.26 -28.07 17.29
N ASP A 175 22.48 -27.52 17.25
CA ASP A 175 22.76 -26.21 16.66
C ASP A 175 22.50 -26.13 15.13
N LYS A 176 22.20 -27.26 14.45
CA LYS A 176 21.67 -27.25 13.08
C LYS A 176 20.41 -26.40 12.92
N TRP A 177 19.61 -26.27 13.98
CA TRP A 177 18.43 -25.40 14.00
C TRP A 177 18.81 -23.92 13.93
N LEU A 178 19.95 -23.51 14.50
CA LEU A 178 20.45 -22.13 14.41
C LEU A 178 20.92 -21.83 12.98
N VAL A 179 21.56 -22.80 12.32
CA VAL A 179 21.93 -22.70 10.90
C VAL A 179 20.69 -22.66 10.00
N PHE A 180 19.66 -23.45 10.32
CA PHE A 180 18.37 -23.39 9.63
C PHE A 180 17.69 -22.02 9.80
N ILE A 181 17.68 -21.45 11.00
CA ILE A 181 17.17 -20.09 11.24
C ILE A 181 17.93 -19.08 10.40
N ALA A 182 19.26 -19.15 10.37
CA ALA A 182 20.11 -18.28 9.56
C ALA A 182 19.80 -18.39 8.06
N TYR A 183 19.54 -19.60 7.55
CA TYR A 183 19.10 -19.83 6.18
C TYR A 183 17.76 -19.16 5.87
N ILE A 184 16.75 -19.38 6.71
CA ILE A 184 15.42 -18.78 6.53
C ILE A 184 15.49 -17.25 6.67
N MET A 185 16.36 -16.72 7.54
CA MET A 185 16.63 -15.28 7.61
C MET A 185 17.18 -14.74 6.29
N GLY A 186 18.17 -15.43 5.70
CA GLY A 186 18.72 -15.07 4.39
C GLY A 186 17.67 -15.11 3.27
N LEU A 187 16.90 -16.20 3.18
CA LEU A 187 15.81 -16.35 2.20
C LEU A 187 14.72 -15.29 2.37
N SER A 188 14.38 -14.97 3.62
CA SER A 188 13.35 -13.98 3.92
C SER A 188 13.73 -12.60 3.42
N ILE A 189 15.01 -12.23 3.31
CA ILE A 189 15.38 -10.94 2.71
C ILE A 189 14.86 -10.86 1.26
N GLY A 190 14.84 -11.98 0.54
CA GLY A 190 14.27 -12.12 -0.81
C GLY A 190 12.74 -12.19 -0.85
N ILE A 191 12.06 -12.07 0.29
CA ILE A 191 10.59 -12.01 0.43
C ILE A 191 10.19 -10.67 1.06
N HIS A 192 10.68 -10.39 2.26
CA HIS A 192 10.47 -9.14 3.00
C HIS A 192 11.42 -9.03 4.22
N LEU A 193 11.76 -7.80 4.63
CA LEU A 193 12.75 -7.53 5.68
C LEU A 193 12.25 -7.77 7.12
N LEU A 194 10.94 -7.88 7.34
CA LEU A 194 10.33 -7.91 8.69
C LEU A 194 10.84 -9.07 9.56
N ASN A 195 11.18 -10.21 8.95
CA ASN A 195 11.67 -11.37 9.70
C ASN A 195 12.96 -11.09 10.47
N LEU A 196 13.78 -10.12 10.03
CA LEU A 196 15.01 -9.73 10.74
C LEU A 196 14.73 -9.21 12.14
N LEU A 197 13.54 -8.65 12.37
CA LEU A 197 13.11 -8.10 13.65
C LEU A 197 12.91 -9.18 14.72
N THR A 198 12.94 -10.46 14.37
CA THR A 198 12.92 -11.58 15.32
C THR A 198 14.28 -11.83 16.01
N ILE A 199 15.38 -11.29 15.46
CA ILE A 199 16.76 -11.53 15.94
C ILE A 199 16.90 -11.23 17.45
N PRO A 200 16.42 -10.09 17.99
CA PRO A 200 16.55 -9.81 19.41
C PRO A 200 15.86 -10.85 20.31
N ALA A 201 14.66 -11.30 19.93
CA ALA A 201 13.94 -12.33 20.69
C ALA A 201 14.67 -13.69 20.63
N ILE A 202 15.10 -14.12 19.44
CA ILE A 202 15.85 -15.38 19.21
C ILE A 202 17.16 -15.39 19.99
N ALA A 203 17.92 -14.30 19.96
CA ALA A 203 19.17 -14.17 20.69
C ALA A 203 18.97 -14.30 22.20
N MET A 204 17.86 -13.77 22.73
CA MET A 204 17.53 -13.91 24.15
C MET A 204 17.14 -15.34 24.53
N VAL A 205 16.47 -16.11 23.66
CA VAL A 205 16.26 -17.55 23.86
C VAL A 205 17.60 -18.27 23.98
N TYR A 206 18.53 -18.01 23.03
CA TYR A 206 19.87 -18.59 23.06
C TYR A 206 20.63 -18.23 24.36
N PHE A 207 20.61 -16.96 24.75
CA PHE A 207 21.24 -16.48 25.97
C PHE A 207 20.69 -17.17 27.22
N PHE A 208 19.37 -17.21 27.38
CA PHE A 208 18.76 -17.85 28.55
C PHE A 208 18.98 -19.37 28.59
N ARG A 209 19.15 -20.02 27.43
CA ARG A 209 19.39 -21.46 27.35
C ARG A 209 20.84 -21.85 27.61
N ARG A 210 21.82 -21.08 27.09
CA ARG A 210 23.25 -21.44 27.18
C ARG A 210 24.00 -20.74 28.32
N SER A 211 23.50 -19.63 28.85
CA SER A 211 24.20 -18.88 29.89
C SER A 211 24.08 -19.54 31.27
N LYS A 212 25.23 -19.84 31.89
CA LYS A 212 25.30 -20.37 33.26
C LYS A 212 25.05 -19.30 34.33
N LYS A 213 25.28 -18.02 34.02
CA LYS A 213 25.13 -16.88 34.97
C LYS A 213 24.22 -15.82 34.37
N ILE A 214 22.95 -15.87 34.72
CA ILE A 214 21.92 -14.94 34.24
C ILE A 214 21.79 -13.79 35.23
N THR A 215 22.33 -12.62 34.85
CA THR A 215 22.23 -11.35 35.61
C THR A 215 21.68 -10.26 34.69
N ILE A 216 21.15 -9.17 35.25
CA ILE A 216 20.66 -8.01 34.46
C ILE A 216 21.77 -7.47 33.55
N LYS A 217 22.99 -7.30 34.09
CA LYS A 217 24.16 -6.82 33.32
C LYS A 217 24.47 -7.71 32.11
N ASN A 218 24.49 -9.03 32.29
CA ASN A 218 24.75 -9.96 31.18
C ASN A 218 23.57 -10.04 30.20
N GLY A 219 22.33 -9.88 30.69
CA GLY A 219 21.13 -9.78 29.86
C GLY A 219 21.14 -8.55 28.96
N ILE A 220 21.46 -7.37 29.50
CA ILE A 220 21.62 -6.13 28.71
C ILE A 220 22.72 -6.30 27.66
N ARG A 221 23.87 -6.89 28.02
CA ARG A 221 24.94 -7.18 27.05
C ARG A 221 24.47 -8.11 25.93
N ALA A 222 23.74 -9.18 26.24
CA ALA A 222 23.20 -10.10 25.25
C ALA A 222 22.20 -9.39 24.33
N PHE A 223 21.32 -8.56 24.90
CA PHE A 223 20.37 -7.74 24.14
C PHE A 223 21.09 -6.77 23.20
N LEU A 224 22.04 -5.98 23.68
CA LEU A 224 22.82 -5.05 22.83
C LEU A 224 23.59 -5.80 21.74
N THR A 225 24.14 -6.98 22.04
CA THR A 225 24.78 -7.83 21.03
C THR A 225 23.79 -8.25 19.95
N SER A 226 22.54 -8.55 20.30
CA SER A 226 21.51 -8.88 19.32
C SER A 226 21.13 -7.71 18.41
N ILE A 227 21.16 -6.47 18.92
CA ILE A 227 20.97 -5.26 18.11
C ILE A 227 22.13 -5.07 17.14
N VAL A 228 23.36 -5.34 17.58
CA VAL A 228 24.52 -5.34 16.68
C VAL A 228 24.39 -6.42 15.60
N ILE A 229 23.94 -7.64 15.95
CA ILE A 229 23.69 -8.69 14.95
C ILE A 229 22.63 -8.23 13.93
N LEU A 230 21.51 -7.68 14.40
CA LEU A 230 20.48 -7.12 13.53
C LEU A 230 21.06 -6.05 12.59
N ALA A 231 21.84 -5.10 13.11
CA ALA A 231 22.48 -4.06 12.30
C ALA A 231 23.49 -4.63 11.30
N VAL A 232 24.27 -5.65 11.69
CA VAL A 232 25.21 -6.33 10.79
C VAL A 232 24.48 -7.05 9.66
N VAL A 233 23.35 -7.70 9.93
CA VAL A 233 22.56 -8.35 8.86
C VAL A 233 21.90 -7.29 7.96
N GLN A 234 21.25 -6.28 8.57
CA GLN A 234 20.48 -5.25 7.87
C GLN A 234 21.34 -4.32 7.00
N TYR A 235 22.46 -3.84 7.54
CA TYR A 235 23.33 -2.88 6.86
C TYR A 235 24.61 -3.54 6.32
N GLY A 236 25.24 -4.44 7.08
CA GLY A 236 26.44 -5.17 6.66
C GLY A 236 26.19 -6.12 5.49
N ILE A 237 25.38 -7.15 5.74
CA ILE A 237 25.15 -8.22 4.76
C ILE A 237 24.32 -7.70 3.59
N ARG A 238 23.15 -7.11 3.84
CA ARG A 238 22.27 -6.63 2.76
C ARG A 238 22.87 -5.43 2.01
N GLY A 239 23.22 -4.36 2.72
CA GLY A 239 23.65 -3.10 2.10
C GLY A 239 25.11 -3.09 1.66
N TYR A 240 26.04 -3.23 2.61
CA TYR A 240 27.47 -3.05 2.37
C TYR A 240 28.09 -4.15 1.49
N THR A 241 27.58 -5.39 1.49
CA THR A 241 28.05 -6.40 0.53
C THR A 241 27.90 -5.92 -0.91
N VAL A 242 26.73 -5.36 -1.26
CA VAL A 242 26.44 -4.90 -2.62
C VAL A 242 27.18 -3.60 -2.92
N LYS A 243 27.31 -2.70 -1.93
CA LYS A 243 28.15 -1.50 -2.05
C LYS A 243 29.60 -1.88 -2.36
N LEU A 244 30.19 -2.78 -1.58
CA LEU A 244 31.56 -3.23 -1.80
C LEU A 244 31.71 -3.90 -3.17
N ALA A 245 30.78 -4.76 -3.57
CA ALA A 245 30.77 -5.34 -4.91
C ALA A 245 30.78 -4.25 -6.00
N ALA A 246 30.00 -3.18 -5.84
CA ALA A 246 29.97 -2.06 -6.78
C ALA A 246 31.28 -1.28 -6.85
N TYR A 247 31.93 -1.04 -5.70
CA TYR A 247 33.23 -0.34 -5.68
C TYR A 247 34.40 -1.21 -6.16
N PHE A 248 34.36 -2.52 -5.94
CA PHE A 248 35.27 -3.45 -6.61
C PHE A 248 35.06 -3.43 -8.12
N ASP A 249 33.81 -3.41 -8.58
CA ASP A 249 33.49 -3.30 -10.00
C ASP A 249 33.98 -1.98 -10.60
N LEU A 250 33.78 -0.87 -9.89
CA LEU A 250 34.31 0.44 -10.27
C LEU A 250 35.82 0.41 -10.46
N PHE A 251 36.58 -0.17 -9.52
CA PHE A 251 38.04 -0.28 -9.62
C PHE A 251 38.46 -1.12 -10.82
N PHE A 252 37.83 -2.27 -11.05
CA PHE A 252 38.18 -3.16 -12.15
C PHE A 252 37.85 -2.55 -13.51
N VAL A 253 36.72 -1.86 -13.63
CA VAL A 253 36.29 -1.24 -14.88
C VAL A 253 37.09 0.03 -15.15
N ASN A 254 37.06 1.01 -14.24
CA ASN A 254 37.63 2.33 -14.49
C ASN A 254 39.16 2.37 -14.36
N SER A 255 39.77 1.54 -13.49
CA SER A 255 41.22 1.55 -13.27
C SER A 255 41.96 0.44 -14.00
N LEU A 256 41.37 -0.75 -14.17
CA LEU A 256 42.00 -1.89 -14.87
C LEU A 256 41.51 -2.09 -16.31
N GLY A 257 40.49 -1.35 -16.76
CA GLY A 257 39.96 -1.43 -18.13
C GLY A 257 39.21 -2.72 -18.44
N LEU A 258 38.71 -3.43 -17.42
CA LEU A 258 37.94 -4.68 -17.59
C LEU A 258 36.45 -4.40 -17.84
N SER A 259 35.71 -5.43 -18.26
CA SER A 259 34.28 -5.32 -18.50
C SER A 259 33.47 -5.19 -17.20
N PHE A 260 32.31 -4.53 -17.26
CA PHE A 260 31.35 -4.44 -16.18
C PHE A 260 31.02 -5.81 -15.56
N GLY A 261 30.86 -5.85 -14.24
CA GLY A 261 30.55 -7.04 -13.45
C GLY A 261 31.76 -7.90 -13.04
N THR A 262 32.94 -7.71 -13.63
CA THR A 262 34.13 -8.52 -13.32
C THR A 262 34.66 -8.29 -11.91
N GLY A 263 34.70 -7.04 -11.44
CA GLY A 263 35.13 -6.73 -10.08
C GLY A 263 34.10 -7.16 -9.04
N ALA A 264 32.80 -7.05 -9.36
CA ALA A 264 31.74 -7.58 -8.50
C ALA A 264 31.85 -9.11 -8.35
N LEU A 265 32.09 -9.85 -9.44
CA LEU A 265 32.30 -11.30 -9.41
C LEU A 265 33.54 -11.68 -8.59
N PHE A 266 34.66 -10.96 -8.79
CA PHE A 266 35.88 -11.16 -8.01
C PHE A 266 35.62 -10.99 -6.51
N PHE A 267 34.92 -9.93 -6.12
CA PHE A 267 34.56 -9.68 -4.72
C PHE A 267 33.70 -10.81 -4.14
N ILE A 268 32.71 -11.31 -4.89
CA ILE A 268 31.87 -12.43 -4.45
C ILE A 268 32.70 -13.70 -4.23
N LEU A 269 33.61 -14.03 -5.17
CA LEU A 269 34.51 -15.18 -5.03
C LEU A 269 35.46 -15.03 -3.83
N LEU A 270 35.99 -13.83 -3.60
CA LEU A 270 36.82 -13.51 -2.44
C LEU A 270 36.05 -13.67 -1.13
N LEU A 271 34.80 -13.21 -1.08
CA LEU A 271 33.91 -13.36 0.08
C LEU A 271 33.66 -14.84 0.38
N ILE A 272 33.32 -15.64 -0.65
CA ILE A 272 33.13 -17.09 -0.52
C ILE A 272 34.40 -17.77 -0.01
N ALA A 273 35.55 -17.48 -0.62
CA ALA A 273 36.84 -18.03 -0.22
C ALA A 273 37.19 -17.67 1.22
N THR A 274 36.88 -16.44 1.66
CA THR A 274 37.10 -15.98 3.03
C THR A 274 36.24 -16.74 4.04
N ILE A 275 34.95 -16.91 3.73
CA ILE A 275 34.01 -17.65 4.60
C ILE A 275 34.42 -19.12 4.68
N VAL A 276 34.70 -19.77 3.54
CA VAL A 276 35.14 -21.17 3.47
C VAL A 276 36.46 -21.36 4.21
N GLY A 277 37.45 -20.50 3.96
CA GLY A 277 38.73 -20.51 4.66
C GLY A 277 38.57 -20.34 6.17
N GLY A 278 37.69 -19.43 6.61
CA GLY A 278 37.32 -19.27 8.02
C GLY A 278 36.68 -20.53 8.62
N ILE A 279 35.79 -21.19 7.88
CA ILE A 279 35.15 -22.45 8.31
C ILE A 279 36.22 -23.54 8.47
N VAL A 280 37.08 -23.74 7.47
CA VAL A 280 38.19 -24.70 7.53
C VAL A 280 39.13 -24.39 8.70
N TYR A 281 39.50 -23.13 8.89
CA TYR A 281 40.31 -22.68 10.02
C TYR A 281 39.66 -23.02 11.37
N SER A 282 38.37 -22.72 11.52
CA SER A 282 37.60 -22.98 12.75
C SER A 282 37.50 -24.48 13.08
N ILE A 283 37.43 -25.35 12.07
CA ILE A 283 37.44 -26.81 12.23
C ILE A 283 38.83 -27.28 12.66
N ARG A 284 39.89 -26.88 11.93
CA ARG A 284 41.28 -27.27 12.23
C ARG A 284 41.72 -26.86 13.64
N HIS A 285 41.30 -25.69 14.10
CA HIS A 285 41.66 -25.15 15.41
C HIS A 285 40.64 -25.44 16.52
N LYS A 286 39.66 -26.33 16.27
CA LYS A 286 38.63 -26.75 17.23
C LYS A 286 37.91 -25.56 17.89
N LYS A 287 37.48 -24.57 17.09
CA LYS A 287 36.75 -23.36 17.52
C LYS A 287 35.25 -23.48 17.19
N PRO A 288 34.44 -24.25 17.95
CA PRO A 288 33.06 -24.56 17.57
C PRO A 288 32.13 -23.35 17.51
N LYS A 289 32.31 -22.34 18.38
CA LYS A 289 31.50 -21.11 18.35
C LYS A 289 31.75 -20.28 17.09
N LEU A 290 33.02 -20.18 16.68
CA LEU A 290 33.40 -19.50 15.44
C LEU A 290 32.86 -20.27 14.23
N ASN A 291 32.98 -21.60 14.25
CA ASN A 291 32.44 -22.45 13.19
C ASN A 291 30.93 -22.24 13.01
N LEU A 292 30.16 -22.28 14.11
CA LEU A 292 28.72 -22.04 14.07
C LEU A 292 28.39 -20.63 13.54
N ALA A 293 29.09 -19.59 14.01
CA ALA A 293 28.88 -18.23 13.53
C ALA A 293 29.13 -18.10 12.02
N LEU A 294 30.22 -18.69 11.51
CA LEU A 294 30.56 -18.68 10.09
C LEU A 294 29.57 -19.52 9.25
N LEU A 295 29.08 -20.64 9.77
CA LEU A 295 28.01 -21.41 9.12
C LEU A 295 26.72 -20.60 9.04
N CYS A 296 26.31 -19.92 10.11
CA CYS A 296 25.16 -19.03 10.06
C CYS A 296 25.34 -17.92 9.02
N ILE A 297 26.51 -17.25 8.98
CA ILE A 297 26.82 -16.23 7.97
C ILE A 297 26.75 -16.82 6.56
N ALA A 298 27.34 -18.01 6.33
CA ALA A 298 27.30 -18.69 5.04
C ALA A 298 25.87 -18.99 4.59
N PHE A 299 25.01 -19.47 5.48
CA PHE A 299 23.62 -19.79 5.14
C PHE A 299 22.73 -18.56 4.99
N ILE A 300 23.02 -17.44 5.68
CA ILE A 300 22.38 -16.15 5.39
C ILE A 300 22.73 -15.73 3.96
N TYR A 301 24.01 -15.76 3.58
CA TYR A 301 24.43 -15.44 2.20
C TYR A 301 23.84 -16.41 1.18
N PHE A 302 23.73 -17.70 1.52
CA PHE A 302 23.11 -18.69 0.63
C PHE A 302 21.65 -18.36 0.34
N GLY A 303 20.86 -17.99 1.36
CA GLY A 303 19.48 -17.53 1.15
C GLY A 303 19.40 -16.17 0.44
N TYR A 304 20.29 -15.24 0.79
CA TYR A 304 20.41 -13.92 0.16
C TYR A 304 20.84 -14.00 -1.31
N GLY A 305 21.51 -15.09 -1.72
CA GLY A 305 21.91 -15.34 -3.10
C GLY A 305 20.74 -15.39 -4.09
N SER A 306 19.50 -15.57 -3.60
CA SER A 306 18.29 -15.42 -4.42
C SER A 306 18.19 -14.06 -5.13
N PHE A 307 18.83 -13.00 -4.61
CA PHE A 307 18.89 -11.69 -5.26
C PHE A 307 19.68 -11.65 -6.56
N ALA A 308 20.49 -12.67 -6.87
CA ALA A 308 21.09 -12.79 -8.20
C ALA A 308 20.02 -12.82 -9.32
N TYR A 309 18.80 -13.27 -9.00
CA TYR A 309 17.64 -13.15 -9.88
C TYR A 309 17.44 -11.73 -10.45
N ILE A 310 17.59 -10.70 -9.62
CA ILE A 310 17.25 -9.31 -9.97
C ILE A 310 18.13 -8.79 -11.13
N PRO A 311 19.47 -8.73 -11.02
CA PRO A 311 20.30 -8.25 -12.11
C PRO A 311 20.25 -9.14 -13.35
N ILE A 312 20.05 -10.46 -13.20
CA ILE A 312 19.88 -11.38 -14.32
C ILE A 312 18.62 -11.04 -15.12
N ARG A 313 17.48 -10.87 -14.43
CA ARG A 313 16.21 -10.53 -15.08
C ARG A 313 16.22 -9.09 -15.59
N ALA A 314 16.77 -8.14 -14.85
CA ALA A 314 16.90 -6.75 -15.30
C ALA A 314 17.71 -6.65 -16.61
N SER A 315 18.81 -7.42 -16.72
CA SER A 315 19.63 -7.50 -17.94
C SER A 315 18.90 -8.14 -19.12
N ALA A 316 17.98 -9.07 -18.87
CA ALA A 316 17.11 -9.64 -19.90
C ALA A 316 16.02 -8.66 -20.39
N ASN A 317 15.89 -7.50 -19.73
CA ASN A 317 15.02 -6.39 -20.07
C ASN A 317 13.53 -6.76 -20.27
N PRO A 318 12.86 -7.36 -19.27
CA PRO A 318 11.42 -7.63 -19.29
C PRO A 318 10.59 -6.35 -19.38
N HIS A 319 9.28 -6.47 -19.62
CA HIS A 319 8.38 -5.33 -19.70
C HIS A 319 8.25 -4.58 -18.37
N LEU A 320 8.12 -5.31 -17.26
CA LEU A 320 8.20 -4.74 -15.92
C LEU A 320 9.64 -4.88 -15.42
N ASN A 321 10.37 -3.77 -15.42
CA ASN A 321 11.78 -3.73 -15.08
C ASN A 321 12.11 -2.52 -14.20
N ASN A 322 11.43 -2.44 -13.06
CA ASN A 322 11.49 -1.25 -12.19
C ASN A 322 12.93 -0.90 -11.83
N SER A 323 13.33 0.34 -12.14
CA SER A 323 14.67 0.90 -11.89
C SER A 323 15.84 0.18 -12.53
N HIS A 324 15.58 -0.75 -13.45
CA HIS A 324 16.57 -1.42 -14.29
C HIS A 324 17.88 -1.79 -13.56
N PRO A 325 17.83 -2.59 -12.46
CA PRO A 325 19.01 -2.91 -11.63
C PRO A 325 19.96 -3.93 -12.28
N ASP A 326 20.50 -3.61 -13.46
CA ASP A 326 21.34 -4.48 -14.31
C ASP A 326 22.84 -4.48 -13.94
N ASN A 327 23.26 -3.66 -12.98
CA ASN A 327 24.66 -3.54 -12.55
C ASN A 327 24.76 -3.32 -11.03
N ALA A 328 25.98 -3.35 -10.48
CA ALA A 328 26.18 -3.34 -9.04
C ALA A 328 25.74 -2.04 -8.35
N PHE A 329 25.89 -0.87 -8.98
CA PHE A 329 25.44 0.41 -8.42
C PHE A 329 23.92 0.55 -8.48
N THR A 330 23.29 0.22 -9.61
CA THR A 330 21.83 0.25 -9.74
C THR A 330 21.18 -0.78 -8.83
N LEU A 331 21.77 -1.96 -8.67
CA LEU A 331 21.33 -2.96 -7.69
C LEU A 331 21.48 -2.46 -6.25
N TYR A 332 22.58 -1.78 -5.91
CA TYR A 332 22.76 -1.17 -4.59
C TYR A 332 21.68 -0.13 -4.29
N GLY A 333 21.41 0.78 -5.22
CA GLY A 333 20.34 1.78 -5.10
C GLY A 333 18.96 1.15 -4.97
N TYR A 334 18.69 0.14 -5.80
CA TYR A 334 17.46 -0.63 -5.81
C TYR A 334 17.19 -1.34 -4.48
N LEU A 335 18.18 -2.06 -3.95
CA LEU A 335 18.03 -2.78 -2.68
C LEU A 335 17.86 -1.86 -1.49
N ASN A 336 18.52 -0.69 -1.49
CA ASN A 336 18.44 0.28 -0.40
C ASN A 336 17.28 1.27 -0.54
N ARG A 337 16.53 1.21 -1.64
CA ARG A 337 15.37 2.07 -1.92
C ARG A 337 15.69 3.56 -1.90
N ILE A 338 16.85 3.95 -2.46
CA ILE A 338 17.36 5.34 -2.39
C ILE A 338 16.40 6.36 -3.02
N GLN A 339 15.51 5.94 -3.91
CA GLN A 339 14.52 6.79 -4.57
C GLN A 339 13.48 7.42 -3.61
N TYR A 340 13.25 6.81 -2.43
CA TYR A 340 12.27 7.33 -1.47
C TYR A 340 12.86 8.34 -0.48
N GLY A 341 14.16 8.66 -0.60
CA GLY A 341 14.85 9.52 0.35
C GLY A 341 15.15 8.83 1.69
N GLU A 342 15.62 9.63 2.65
CA GLU A 342 16.01 9.16 3.99
C GLU A 342 15.23 9.93 5.06
N ASN A 343 14.69 9.19 6.04
CA ASN A 343 14.04 9.78 7.20
C ASN A 343 15.04 9.89 8.36
N PRO A 344 15.13 11.04 9.05
CA PRO A 344 16.09 11.20 10.13
C PRO A 344 15.65 10.38 11.35
N LEU A 345 16.55 9.59 11.95
CA LEU A 345 16.19 8.68 13.05
C LEU A 345 16.72 9.15 14.41
N LEU A 346 18.04 9.42 14.51
CA LEU A 346 18.67 9.78 15.78
C LEU A 346 18.86 11.28 15.94
N LYS A 347 19.17 12.01 14.87
CA LYS A 347 19.36 13.45 14.86
C LYS A 347 18.92 14.02 13.51
N GLY A 348 18.28 15.19 13.50
CA GLY A 348 17.80 15.85 12.29
C GLY A 348 17.01 17.13 12.57
N PRO A 349 16.52 17.81 11.54
CA PRO A 349 15.87 19.11 11.66
C PRO A 349 14.44 19.03 12.21
N TYR A 350 13.93 20.17 12.67
CA TYR A 350 12.48 20.44 12.75
C TYR A 350 11.96 20.94 11.40
N TYR A 351 10.64 20.90 11.20
CA TYR A 351 10.02 21.37 9.95
C TYR A 351 10.25 22.86 9.66
N ASP A 352 10.54 23.68 10.68
CA ASP A 352 10.79 25.12 10.58
C ASP A 352 12.29 25.45 10.46
N ALA A 353 13.14 24.43 10.31
CA ALA A 353 14.57 24.61 10.18
C ALA A 353 14.96 25.12 8.79
N ASP A 354 15.74 26.20 8.75
CA ASP A 354 16.29 26.73 7.51
C ASP A 354 17.58 25.99 7.14
N VAL A 355 17.76 25.76 5.84
CA VAL A 355 19.03 25.28 5.29
C VAL A 355 20.01 26.45 5.26
N ILE A 356 21.08 26.36 6.04
CA ILE A 356 22.12 27.39 6.15
C ILE A 356 23.36 27.09 5.30
N ASP A 357 23.56 25.82 4.96
CA ASP A 357 24.69 25.37 4.15
C ASP A 357 24.35 24.01 3.51
N GLN A 358 25.10 23.62 2.49
CA GLN A 358 24.97 22.33 1.82
C GLN A 358 26.34 21.70 1.64
N LYS A 359 26.47 20.43 2.04
CA LYS A 359 27.70 19.66 1.88
C LYS A 359 27.57 18.69 0.72
N GLN A 360 28.63 18.59 -0.07
CA GLN A 360 28.77 17.57 -1.11
C GLN A 360 29.03 16.20 -0.45
N GLY A 361 28.10 15.28 -0.66
CA GLY A 361 28.12 13.90 -0.20
C GLY A 361 28.76 12.94 -1.21
N GLU A 362 28.37 11.66 -1.13
CA GLU A 362 28.92 10.59 -1.98
C GLU A 362 28.69 10.87 -3.49
N ILE A 363 29.66 10.45 -4.31
CA ILE A 363 29.53 10.47 -5.78
C ILE A 363 28.45 9.48 -6.20
N ILE A 364 27.56 9.92 -7.08
CA ILE A 364 26.56 9.09 -7.74
C ILE A 364 27.21 8.53 -8.99
N TYR A 365 27.34 7.21 -9.09
CA TYR A 365 27.89 6.53 -10.25
C TYR A 365 26.79 5.97 -11.12
N ARG A 366 26.88 6.20 -12.43
CA ARG A 366 26.03 5.56 -13.44
C ARG A 366 26.87 4.75 -14.41
N LYS A 367 26.28 3.72 -15.00
CA LYS A 367 26.92 2.91 -16.04
C LYS A 367 26.99 3.70 -17.36
N GLY A 368 28.20 4.04 -17.79
CA GLY A 368 28.47 4.64 -19.10
C GLY A 368 28.66 3.56 -20.19
N LYS A 369 29.19 3.96 -21.35
CA LYS A 369 29.40 3.03 -22.49
C LYS A 369 30.48 1.99 -22.21
N THR A 370 31.61 2.42 -21.62
CA THR A 370 32.80 1.58 -21.37
C THR A 370 33.25 1.63 -19.91
N GLN A 371 32.81 2.62 -19.14
CA GLN A 371 33.19 2.83 -17.74
C GLN A 371 32.03 3.40 -16.93
N TYR A 372 32.16 3.45 -15.60
CA TYR A 372 31.20 4.17 -14.77
C TYR A 372 31.50 5.68 -14.82
N ASP A 373 30.45 6.48 -15.06
CA ASP A 373 30.52 7.94 -15.10
C ASP A 373 30.07 8.54 -13.76
N ASN A 374 30.64 9.70 -13.40
CA ASN A 374 30.13 10.52 -12.31
C ASN A 374 28.85 11.24 -12.78
N ALA A 375 27.71 10.96 -12.13
CA ALA A 375 26.40 11.55 -12.40
C ALA A 375 26.06 12.72 -11.45
N GLY A 376 27.01 13.14 -10.62
CA GLY A 376 26.86 14.18 -9.61
C GLY A 376 27.19 13.67 -8.21
N ASN A 377 26.87 14.47 -7.20
CA ASN A 377 27.03 14.10 -5.80
C ASN A 377 25.71 14.25 -5.07
N LYS A 378 25.48 13.36 -4.09
CA LYS A 378 24.38 13.55 -3.13
C LYS A 378 24.61 14.87 -2.39
N VAL A 379 23.58 15.70 -2.25
CA VAL A 379 23.67 16.95 -1.48
C VAL A 379 23.11 16.71 -0.08
N GLU A 380 23.88 17.05 0.95
CA GLU A 380 23.47 16.97 2.36
C GLU A 380 23.23 18.37 2.91
N SER A 381 21.98 18.70 3.21
CA SER A 381 21.61 19.99 3.79
C SER A 381 22.03 20.10 5.26
N ILE A 382 22.61 21.24 5.62
CA ILE A 382 22.95 21.62 7.00
C ILE A 382 21.91 22.65 7.46
N TYR A 383 21.32 22.39 8.62
CA TYR A 383 20.19 23.17 9.14
C TYR A 383 20.62 24.05 10.33
N ASN A 384 20.00 25.21 10.47
CA ASN A 384 20.25 26.16 11.58
C ASN A 384 19.97 25.57 12.98
N HIS A 385 18.98 24.69 13.10
CA HIS A 385 18.67 23.97 14.33
C HIS A 385 18.22 22.53 14.09
N THR A 386 18.57 21.65 15.03
CA THR A 386 18.27 20.22 14.96
C THR A 386 17.88 19.69 16.33
N THR A 387 17.20 18.56 16.35
CA THR A 387 16.79 17.87 17.59
C THR A 387 17.27 16.42 17.60
N PHE A 388 17.29 15.83 18.79
CA PHE A 388 17.48 14.38 18.96
C PHE A 388 16.13 13.69 18.74
N LEU A 389 16.14 12.55 18.06
CA LEU A 389 14.93 11.78 17.72
C LEU A 389 13.87 12.65 17.00
N PRO A 390 14.20 13.27 15.85
CA PRO A 390 13.28 14.15 15.14
C PRO A 390 12.08 13.38 14.57
N ARG A 391 10.86 13.83 14.87
CA ARG A 391 9.59 13.24 14.42
C ARG A 391 8.75 14.19 13.58
N MET A 392 8.96 15.50 13.73
CA MET A 392 8.31 16.57 12.98
C MET A 392 9.32 17.29 12.08
N TYR A 393 9.86 16.57 11.09
CA TYR A 393 11.01 17.02 10.29
C TYR A 393 10.66 17.44 8.86
N SER A 394 9.48 17.07 8.35
CA SER A 394 9.13 17.33 6.96
C SER A 394 8.87 18.81 6.72
N THR A 395 9.50 19.38 5.69
CA THR A 395 9.36 20.80 5.30
C THR A 395 8.27 21.03 4.25
N SER A 396 7.51 19.99 3.88
CA SER A 396 6.41 20.15 2.92
C SER A 396 5.27 20.95 3.56
N ALA A 397 4.67 21.87 2.80
CA ALA A 397 3.60 22.73 3.31
C ALA A 397 2.40 21.93 3.84
N GLN A 398 2.06 20.83 3.18
CA GLN A 398 0.99 19.92 3.59
C GLN A 398 1.31 19.26 4.94
N ASP A 399 2.54 18.79 5.15
CA ASP A 399 2.92 18.13 6.40
C ASP A 399 3.00 19.12 7.55
N ILE A 400 3.52 20.33 7.29
CA ILE A 400 3.55 21.43 8.27
C ILE A 400 2.14 21.76 8.74
N GLN A 401 1.20 21.92 7.78
CA GLN A 401 -0.18 22.20 8.12
C GLN A 401 -0.80 21.05 8.93
N PHE A 402 -0.55 19.80 8.52
CA PHE A 402 -1.04 18.63 9.24
C PHE A 402 -0.50 18.53 10.67
N TYR A 403 0.80 18.79 10.88
CA TYR A 403 1.39 18.87 12.21
C TYR A 403 0.69 19.89 13.09
N LYS A 404 0.48 21.10 12.56
CA LYS A 404 -0.15 22.20 13.27
C LYS A 404 -1.60 21.87 13.62
N ASP A 405 -2.35 21.29 12.68
CA ASP A 405 -3.75 20.93 12.88
C ASP A 405 -3.92 19.80 13.90
N TRP A 406 -3.13 18.72 13.77
CA TRP A 406 -3.21 17.55 14.66
C TRP A 406 -2.82 17.89 16.10
N LEU A 407 -1.79 18.72 16.29
CA LEU A 407 -1.31 19.14 17.61
C LEU A 407 -1.94 20.43 18.12
N GLN A 408 -2.80 21.08 17.33
CA GLN A 408 -3.42 22.38 17.62
C GLN A 408 -2.38 23.47 17.94
N ILE A 409 -1.30 23.53 17.15
CA ILE A 409 -0.26 24.55 17.29
C ILE A 409 -0.79 25.86 16.70
N SER A 410 -0.89 26.90 17.53
CA SER A 410 -1.39 28.20 17.11
C SER A 410 -0.36 29.03 16.34
N GLY A 411 -0.80 29.62 15.23
CA GLY A 411 -0.04 30.59 14.44
C GLY A 411 1.32 30.04 13.94
N ASP A 412 2.35 30.87 14.08
CA ASP A 412 3.71 30.59 13.61
C ASP A 412 4.68 30.20 14.74
N ARG A 413 4.15 29.66 15.85
CA ARG A 413 4.98 29.15 16.94
C ARG A 413 5.89 28.03 16.43
N ALA A 414 7.19 28.15 16.68
CA ALA A 414 8.17 27.09 16.42
C ALA A 414 7.86 25.81 17.24
N PRO A 415 8.07 24.62 16.67
CA PRO A 415 7.91 23.36 17.39
C PRO A 415 9.00 23.21 18.46
N ASN A 416 8.65 22.57 19.56
CA ASN A 416 9.60 22.23 20.62
C ASN A 416 9.69 20.70 20.82
N PHE A 417 10.57 20.26 21.72
CA PHE A 417 10.76 18.83 21.98
C PHE A 417 9.50 18.15 22.55
N SER A 418 8.64 18.88 23.28
CA SER A 418 7.36 18.35 23.77
C SER A 418 6.42 18.07 22.60
N ASP A 419 6.31 19.00 21.64
CA ASP A 419 5.50 18.80 20.42
C ASP A 419 5.98 17.57 19.65
N ASN A 420 7.30 17.41 19.52
CA ASN A 420 7.94 16.27 18.87
C ASN A 420 7.55 14.92 19.51
N ILE A 421 7.54 14.86 20.84
CA ILE A 421 7.14 13.66 21.58
C ILE A 421 5.62 13.45 21.53
N GLN A 422 4.82 14.53 21.60
CA GLN A 422 3.37 14.44 21.49
C GLN A 422 2.95 13.93 20.11
N TRP A 423 3.62 14.38 19.04
CA TRP A 423 3.47 13.84 17.69
C TRP A 423 3.78 12.34 17.64
N MET A 424 4.93 11.93 18.21
CA MET A 424 5.31 10.52 18.29
C MET A 424 4.25 9.66 18.99
N LEU A 425 3.75 10.12 20.14
CA LEU A 425 2.81 9.35 20.95
C LEU A 425 1.40 9.32 20.36
N SER A 426 0.94 10.42 19.76
CA SER A 426 -0.43 10.55 19.25
C SER A 426 -0.58 10.08 17.80
N TRP A 427 0.25 10.57 16.88
CA TRP A 427 0.16 10.17 15.47
C TRP A 427 0.91 8.85 15.24
N GLN A 428 2.22 8.83 15.47
CA GLN A 428 3.03 7.68 15.06
C GLN A 428 2.73 6.41 15.88
N MET A 429 2.57 6.51 17.20
CA MET A 429 2.32 5.33 18.04
C MET A 429 0.84 5.02 18.21
N TYR A 430 -0.01 6.02 18.46
CA TYR A 430 -1.43 5.76 18.66
C TYR A 430 -2.17 5.56 17.34
N GLN A 431 -2.22 6.57 16.45
CA GLN A 431 -2.96 6.50 15.19
C GLN A 431 -2.44 5.37 14.28
N MET A 432 -1.13 5.32 14.03
CA MET A 432 -0.55 4.38 13.07
C MET A 432 -0.34 2.96 13.60
N TYR A 433 -0.44 2.71 14.92
CA TYR A 433 -0.16 1.39 15.49
C TYR A 433 -1.18 0.92 16.53
N TRP A 434 -1.34 1.62 17.66
CA TRP A 434 -2.22 1.12 18.74
C TRP A 434 -3.68 1.03 18.32
N ARG A 435 -4.14 1.93 17.45
CA ARG A 435 -5.48 1.88 16.88
C ARG A 435 -5.73 0.57 16.12
N TYR A 436 -4.83 0.17 15.22
CA TYR A 436 -4.91 -1.12 14.53
C TYR A 436 -4.72 -2.32 15.46
N PHE A 437 -3.87 -2.20 16.47
CA PHE A 437 -3.79 -3.22 17.51
C PHE A 437 -5.18 -3.42 18.18
N LEU A 438 -5.90 -2.33 18.46
CA LEU A 438 -7.25 -2.38 19.01
C LEU A 438 -8.28 -2.87 18.00
N TRP A 439 -8.14 -2.60 16.70
CA TRP A 439 -9.00 -3.21 15.66
C TRP A 439 -8.99 -4.72 15.75
N ASN A 440 -7.80 -5.30 15.85
CA ASN A 440 -7.61 -6.74 15.82
C ASN A 440 -8.06 -7.45 17.11
N PHE A 441 -8.18 -6.75 18.25
CA PHE A 441 -8.43 -7.38 19.56
C PHE A 441 -9.57 -6.76 20.39
N VAL A 442 -10.12 -5.63 19.97
CA VAL A 442 -11.26 -4.94 20.59
C VAL A 442 -12.41 -4.75 19.61
N GLY A 443 -12.12 -4.40 18.36
CA GLY A 443 -13.06 -4.23 17.27
C GLY A 443 -12.94 -2.88 16.56
N ARG A 444 -13.65 -2.69 15.44
CA ARG A 444 -13.61 -1.44 14.63
C ARG A 444 -14.97 -0.95 14.17
N TYR A 445 -15.08 0.35 13.94
CA TYR A 445 -16.27 0.97 13.36
C TYR A 445 -16.38 0.69 11.86
N ASN A 446 -15.30 0.90 11.13
CA ASN A 446 -15.17 0.65 9.72
C ASN A 446 -13.71 0.38 9.35
N ASP A 447 -13.46 0.13 8.07
CA ASP A 447 -12.16 -0.15 7.49
C ASP A 447 -11.56 1.05 6.73
N ALA A 448 -11.97 2.27 7.08
CA ALA A 448 -11.35 3.49 6.57
C ALA A 448 -10.02 3.77 7.30
N ASP A 449 -9.11 4.51 6.68
CA ASP A 449 -7.80 4.76 7.29
C ASP A 449 -7.86 5.74 8.47
N GLY A 450 -8.85 6.62 8.56
CA GLY A 450 -9.02 7.51 9.74
C GLY A 450 -7.97 8.61 9.87
N GLN A 451 -7.30 8.98 8.78
CA GLN A 451 -6.18 9.92 8.75
C GLN A 451 -6.56 11.40 8.92
N THR A 452 -7.85 11.72 8.97
CA THR A 452 -8.35 13.10 8.90
C THR A 452 -8.66 13.71 10.27
N THR A 453 -9.14 12.91 11.24
CA THR A 453 -9.52 13.41 12.57
C THR A 453 -9.30 12.35 13.65
N LYS A 454 -8.86 12.78 14.84
CA LYS A 454 -8.58 11.90 15.98
C LYS A 454 -9.84 11.29 16.61
N ASP A 455 -10.92 12.06 16.63
CA ASP A 455 -12.17 11.71 17.32
C ASP A 455 -13.30 11.30 16.36
N GLY A 456 -12.97 11.14 15.07
CA GLY A 456 -13.91 10.71 14.03
C GLY A 456 -14.33 9.24 14.17
N ILE A 457 -15.37 8.87 13.42
CA ILE A 457 -15.81 7.47 13.28
C ILE A 457 -14.86 6.70 12.36
N ASP A 458 -14.42 7.33 11.27
CA ASP A 458 -13.55 6.70 10.28
C ASP A 458 -12.24 6.27 10.90
N GLY A 459 -11.89 5.01 10.69
CA GLY A 459 -10.68 4.45 11.25
C GLY A 459 -10.77 4.08 12.73
N ASN A 460 -11.83 4.39 13.45
CA ASN A 460 -11.81 4.24 14.90
C ASN A 460 -12.14 2.81 15.36
N TRP A 461 -11.69 2.48 16.57
CA TRP A 461 -11.92 1.19 17.21
C TRP A 461 -13.15 1.21 18.12
N THR A 462 -13.73 0.04 18.39
CA THR A 462 -14.90 -0.09 19.27
C THR A 462 -14.96 -1.41 19.98
N SER A 463 -15.39 -1.38 21.25
CA SER A 463 -15.77 -2.59 21.97
C SER A 463 -17.25 -2.95 21.77
N GLY A 464 -18.06 -2.04 21.22
CA GLY A 464 -19.51 -2.14 21.16
C GLY A 464 -20.15 -1.90 22.54
N ILE A 465 -20.18 -2.92 23.40
CA ILE A 465 -20.97 -2.89 24.64
C ILE A 465 -20.34 -1.99 25.72
N PHE A 466 -19.00 -1.87 25.75
CA PHE A 466 -18.30 -1.09 26.77
C PHE A 466 -17.99 0.35 26.34
N ASP A 467 -18.55 0.80 25.20
CA ASP A 467 -18.34 2.14 24.65
C ASP A 467 -19.20 3.23 25.35
N GLY A 468 -19.99 2.87 26.38
CA GLY A 468 -20.68 3.85 27.24
C GLY A 468 -21.89 4.55 26.61
N ASN A 469 -22.75 3.81 25.88
CA ASN A 469 -23.93 4.34 25.17
C ASN A 469 -23.61 5.40 24.10
N LYS A 470 -22.40 5.35 23.49
CA LYS A 470 -22.12 6.13 22.28
C LYS A 470 -23.17 5.82 21.21
N HIS A 471 -23.93 6.84 20.84
CA HIS A 471 -24.89 6.74 19.73
C HIS A 471 -24.05 6.82 18.45
N LEU A 472 -23.94 5.71 17.72
CA LEU A 472 -23.29 5.67 16.41
C LEU A 472 -24.36 5.72 15.33
N PRO A 473 -24.05 6.28 14.16
CA PRO A 473 -24.99 6.26 13.04
C PRO A 473 -25.28 4.82 12.61
N LYS A 474 -26.53 4.56 12.20
CA LYS A 474 -26.99 3.26 11.68
C LYS A 474 -26.24 2.85 10.42
N SER A 475 -25.84 3.81 9.59
CA SER A 475 -24.98 3.61 8.42
C SER A 475 -23.65 2.93 8.77
N VAL A 476 -23.13 3.15 9.98
CA VAL A 476 -21.93 2.45 10.49
C VAL A 476 -22.32 1.12 11.11
N THR A 477 -23.25 1.11 12.07
CA THR A 477 -23.57 -0.11 12.85
C THR A 477 -24.24 -1.24 12.03
N ASN A 478 -24.90 -0.92 10.93
CA ASN A 478 -25.42 -1.89 9.96
C ASN A 478 -24.42 -2.21 8.84
N GLY A 479 -23.26 -1.54 8.81
CA GLY A 479 -22.23 -1.71 7.80
C GLY A 479 -21.55 -3.08 7.89
N ILE A 480 -21.08 -3.57 6.73
CA ILE A 480 -20.41 -4.88 6.60
C ILE A 480 -19.12 -4.95 7.43
N THR A 481 -18.46 -3.81 7.63
CA THR A 481 -17.15 -3.65 8.28
C THR A 481 -17.24 -3.34 9.77
N TYR A 482 -18.44 -3.17 10.32
CA TYR A 482 -18.64 -2.94 11.74
C TYR A 482 -18.46 -4.23 12.54
N ALA A 483 -17.36 -4.31 13.29
CA ALA A 483 -16.91 -5.55 13.92
C ALA A 483 -16.54 -5.35 15.41
N PRO A 484 -17.51 -5.18 16.32
CA PRO A 484 -17.22 -5.10 17.76
C PRO A 484 -16.84 -6.48 18.31
N LEU A 485 -15.63 -6.61 18.86
CA LEU A 485 -15.09 -7.84 19.47
C LEU A 485 -15.20 -7.83 21.00
N TYR A 486 -15.85 -6.82 21.57
CA TYR A 486 -16.18 -6.72 23.01
C TYR A 486 -14.96 -6.73 23.92
N ALA A 487 -13.78 -6.36 23.39
CA ALA A 487 -12.48 -6.47 24.07
C ALA A 487 -12.12 -7.88 24.59
N LEU A 488 -12.87 -8.92 24.20
CA LEU A 488 -12.66 -10.27 24.73
C LEU A 488 -11.30 -10.86 24.33
N PRO A 489 -10.85 -10.78 23.06
CA PRO A 489 -9.50 -11.21 22.70
C PRO A 489 -8.41 -10.43 23.44
N LEU A 490 -8.57 -9.11 23.60
CA LEU A 490 -7.64 -8.26 24.35
C LEU A 490 -7.53 -8.72 25.81
N ILE A 491 -8.67 -8.92 26.50
CA ILE A 491 -8.72 -9.34 27.90
C ILE A 491 -8.02 -10.70 28.09
N LEU A 492 -8.30 -11.68 27.21
CA LEU A 492 -7.63 -12.97 27.26
C LEU A 492 -6.12 -12.83 27.06
N GLY A 493 -5.68 -12.03 26.08
CA GLY A 493 -4.27 -11.75 25.86
C GLY A 493 -3.58 -11.12 27.08
N LEU A 494 -4.22 -10.15 27.75
CA LEU A 494 -3.69 -9.54 28.97
C LEU A 494 -3.61 -10.55 30.13
N ILE A 495 -4.63 -11.38 30.33
CA ILE A 495 -4.62 -12.46 31.34
C ILE A 495 -3.45 -13.42 31.09
N GLY A 496 -3.29 -13.86 29.84
CA GLY A 496 -2.20 -14.75 29.45
C GLY A 496 -0.81 -14.13 29.60
N ALA A 497 -0.68 -12.83 29.29
CA ALA A 497 0.57 -12.09 29.48
C ALA A 497 0.94 -11.99 30.96
N ILE A 498 -0.01 -11.60 31.81
CA ILE A 498 0.18 -11.52 33.27
C ILE A 498 0.54 -12.90 33.84
N TYR A 499 -0.17 -13.95 33.42
CA TYR A 499 0.11 -15.33 33.82
C TYR A 499 1.53 -15.76 33.44
N HIS A 500 1.91 -15.51 32.19
CA HIS A 500 3.24 -15.85 31.67
C HIS A 500 4.34 -15.11 32.44
N VAL A 501 4.19 -13.81 32.69
CA VAL A 501 5.16 -13.02 33.48
C VAL A 501 5.27 -13.56 34.90
N LYS A 502 4.16 -13.86 35.58
CA LYS A 502 4.18 -14.38 36.96
C LYS A 502 4.88 -15.75 37.07
N ARG A 503 4.72 -16.62 36.07
CA ARG A 503 5.24 -18.00 36.09
C ARG A 503 6.64 -18.14 35.49
N LYS A 504 6.95 -17.44 34.39
CA LYS A 504 8.21 -17.56 33.62
C LYS A 504 8.64 -16.21 33.02
N LYS A 505 9.07 -15.27 33.86
CA LYS A 505 9.53 -13.91 33.48
C LYS A 505 10.49 -13.86 32.27
N LYS A 506 11.41 -14.81 32.16
CA LYS A 506 12.42 -14.84 31.09
C LYS A 506 11.81 -15.18 29.72
N ASP A 507 10.94 -16.18 29.69
CA ASP A 507 10.23 -16.57 28.48
C ASP A 507 9.21 -15.48 28.08
N ALA A 508 8.56 -14.86 29.07
CA ALA A 508 7.67 -13.72 28.83
C ALA A 508 8.40 -12.52 28.21
N LEU A 509 9.64 -12.24 28.64
CA LEU A 509 10.48 -11.19 28.05
C LEU A 509 10.80 -11.48 26.57
N VAL A 510 11.02 -12.74 26.19
CA VAL A 510 11.25 -13.10 24.78
C VAL A 510 10.03 -12.72 23.92
N ILE A 511 8.81 -13.04 24.39
CA ILE A 511 7.58 -12.70 23.67
C ILE A 511 7.36 -11.18 23.64
N LEU A 512 7.67 -10.47 24.74
CA LEU A 512 7.60 -9.01 24.78
C LEU A 512 8.58 -8.36 23.79
N LEU A 513 9.80 -8.89 23.66
CA LEU A 513 10.76 -8.41 22.67
C LEU A 513 10.28 -8.67 21.25
N LEU A 514 9.72 -9.86 20.98
CA LEU A 514 9.09 -10.14 19.69
C LEU A 514 8.00 -9.10 19.40
N PHE A 515 7.04 -8.93 20.32
CA PHE A 515 5.96 -7.94 20.22
C PHE A 515 6.46 -6.52 19.94
N PHE A 516 7.48 -6.06 20.68
CA PHE A 516 8.03 -4.72 20.52
C PHE A 516 8.74 -4.52 19.18
N PHE A 517 9.62 -5.46 18.79
CA PHE A 517 10.44 -5.31 17.58
C PHE A 517 9.63 -5.46 16.30
N THR A 518 8.59 -6.29 16.29
CA THR A 518 7.70 -6.46 15.14
C THR A 518 6.47 -5.55 15.19
N GLY A 519 6.49 -4.52 16.05
CA GLY A 519 5.43 -3.53 16.22
C GLY A 519 6.02 -2.13 16.37
N LEU A 520 6.08 -1.62 17.60
CA LEU A 520 6.53 -0.26 17.91
C LEU A 520 7.92 0.10 17.35
N ALA A 521 8.87 -0.83 17.28
CA ALA A 521 10.19 -0.52 16.70
C ALA A 521 10.12 -0.15 15.21
N ILE A 522 9.14 -0.70 14.48
CA ILE A 522 8.91 -0.37 13.06
C ILE A 522 8.43 1.07 12.94
N VAL A 523 7.47 1.50 13.78
CA VAL A 523 7.01 2.90 13.82
C VAL A 523 8.18 3.87 14.00
N LEU A 524 9.06 3.57 14.98
CA LEU A 524 10.23 4.40 15.27
C LEU A 524 11.23 4.44 14.10
N TYR A 525 11.34 3.34 13.35
CA TYR A 525 12.25 3.19 12.19
C TYR A 525 11.71 3.83 10.92
N VAL A 526 10.40 3.71 10.64
CA VAL A 526 9.82 4.32 9.43
C VAL A 526 9.71 5.83 9.61
N ASN A 527 9.43 6.31 10.82
CA ASN A 527 9.36 7.74 11.15
C ASN A 527 8.46 8.54 10.19
N GLN A 528 7.21 8.09 10.03
CA GLN A 528 6.25 8.67 9.09
C GLN A 528 5.97 10.14 9.43
N PRO A 529 6.05 11.06 8.45
CA PRO A 529 5.89 12.48 8.69
C PRO A 529 4.43 12.92 8.79
N SER A 530 3.49 12.35 8.04
CA SER A 530 2.09 12.82 7.99
C SER A 530 1.20 11.75 7.36
N VAL A 531 0.07 12.16 6.77
CA VAL A 531 -0.82 11.30 5.98
C VAL A 531 -0.04 10.46 4.97
N GLN A 532 -0.43 9.20 4.85
CA GLN A 532 0.13 8.23 3.92
C GLN A 532 -0.91 7.93 2.85
N PRO A 533 -0.50 7.61 1.61
CA PRO A 533 -1.43 7.13 0.58
C PRO A 533 -2.26 5.93 1.05
N ARG A 534 -1.67 5.08 1.89
CA ARG A 534 -2.32 4.00 2.64
C ARG A 534 -1.62 3.79 3.97
N GLU A 535 -2.40 3.64 5.03
CA GLU A 535 -1.85 3.19 6.31
C GLU A 535 -1.40 1.71 6.24
N ARG A 536 -0.19 1.42 6.72
CA ARG A 536 0.51 0.14 6.49
C ARG A 536 0.43 -0.81 7.68
N ASP A 537 -0.77 -1.04 8.18
CA ASP A 537 -1.04 -1.87 9.36
C ASP A 537 -0.47 -3.30 9.24
N TYR A 538 -0.47 -3.86 8.03
CA TYR A 538 0.16 -5.14 7.68
C TYR A 538 1.65 -5.24 8.07
N SER A 539 2.35 -4.12 8.20
CA SER A 539 3.76 -4.09 8.65
C SER A 539 3.91 -4.53 10.11
N TYR A 540 2.85 -4.41 10.91
CA TYR A 540 2.86 -4.65 12.36
C TYR A 540 2.29 -6.02 12.75
N VAL A 541 1.84 -6.83 11.80
CA VAL A 541 1.23 -8.15 12.00
C VAL A 541 2.07 -9.08 12.88
N GLY A 542 3.40 -8.95 12.85
CA GLY A 542 4.26 -9.74 13.72
C GLY A 542 4.02 -9.49 15.22
N SER A 543 3.65 -8.26 15.63
CA SER A 543 3.29 -8.00 17.03
C SER A 543 1.92 -8.58 17.38
N PHE A 544 0.98 -8.60 16.42
CA PHE A 544 -0.33 -9.23 16.60
C PHE A 544 -0.18 -10.76 16.75
N TYR A 545 0.71 -11.37 15.96
CA TYR A 545 1.16 -12.76 16.11
C TYR A 545 1.72 -13.01 17.52
N ALA A 546 2.59 -12.14 18.02
CA ALA A 546 3.17 -12.28 19.35
C ALA A 546 2.10 -12.15 20.45
N PHE A 547 1.12 -11.26 20.29
CA PHE A 547 0.03 -11.08 21.24
C PHE A 547 -0.91 -12.31 21.27
N ALA A 548 -1.17 -12.94 20.12
CA ALA A 548 -1.97 -14.16 20.03
C ALA A 548 -1.36 -15.34 20.81
N ILE A 549 -0.04 -15.35 21.02
CA ILE A 549 0.60 -16.31 21.92
C ILE A 549 0.05 -16.16 23.34
N TRP A 550 -0.08 -14.93 23.83
CA TRP A 550 -0.65 -14.68 25.16
C TRP A 550 -2.14 -14.99 25.21
N ILE A 551 -2.90 -14.74 24.14
CA ILE A 551 -4.31 -15.18 24.05
C ILE A 551 -4.40 -16.70 24.29
N GLY A 552 -3.54 -17.50 23.64
CA GLY A 552 -3.49 -18.95 23.87
C GLY A 552 -3.09 -19.34 25.30
N LEU A 553 -2.11 -18.65 25.90
CA LEU A 553 -1.65 -18.94 27.26
C LEU A 553 -2.67 -18.59 28.36
N SER A 554 -3.69 -17.78 28.05
CA SER A 554 -4.78 -17.46 28.97
C SER A 554 -5.58 -18.69 29.43
N VAL A 555 -5.67 -19.73 28.57
CA VAL A 555 -6.32 -21.01 28.89
C VAL A 555 -5.75 -21.62 30.16
N LEU A 556 -4.42 -21.53 30.35
CA LEU A 556 -3.75 -22.07 31.53
C LEU A 556 -4.17 -21.31 32.80
N ALA A 557 -4.23 -19.98 32.72
CA ALA A 557 -4.63 -19.12 33.83
C ALA A 557 -6.08 -19.37 34.25
N ILE A 558 -6.98 -19.47 33.26
CA ILE A 558 -8.40 -19.72 33.49
C ILE A 558 -8.60 -21.15 34.04
N ALA A 559 -7.88 -22.13 33.51
CA ALA A 559 -7.95 -23.50 34.04
C ALA A 559 -7.51 -23.57 35.51
N GLU A 560 -6.48 -22.83 35.89
CA GLU A 560 -6.01 -22.78 37.28
C GLU A 560 -7.07 -22.20 38.22
N PHE A 561 -7.78 -21.16 37.77
CA PHE A 561 -8.93 -20.63 38.49
C PHE A 561 -10.08 -21.66 38.57
N VAL A 562 -10.49 -22.25 37.45
CA VAL A 562 -11.59 -23.23 37.41
C VAL A 562 -11.31 -24.48 38.25
N ARG A 563 -10.05 -24.88 38.39
CA ARG A 563 -9.62 -25.99 39.27
C ARG A 563 -9.94 -25.77 40.75
N THR A 564 -10.19 -24.52 41.17
CA THR A 564 -10.58 -24.23 42.56
C THR A 564 -11.97 -24.77 42.92
N PHE A 565 -12.83 -25.01 41.93
CA PHE A 565 -14.20 -25.49 42.13
C PHE A 565 -14.61 -26.64 41.19
N ALA A 566 -13.71 -27.16 40.35
CA ALA A 566 -13.98 -28.25 39.42
C ALA A 566 -12.80 -29.23 39.27
N SER A 567 -13.07 -30.43 38.77
CA SER A 567 -12.02 -31.45 38.55
C SER A 567 -10.95 -30.97 37.55
N PRO A 568 -9.69 -31.46 37.63
CA PRO A 568 -8.64 -31.06 36.68
C PRO A 568 -8.96 -31.30 35.21
N LYS A 569 -9.71 -32.37 34.90
CA LYS A 569 -10.18 -32.68 33.54
C LYS A 569 -11.27 -31.71 33.10
N THR A 570 -12.26 -31.46 33.96
CA THR A 570 -13.34 -30.50 33.71
C THR A 570 -12.78 -29.10 33.50
N ALA A 571 -11.84 -28.66 34.34
CA ALA A 571 -11.19 -27.37 34.20
C ALA A 571 -10.39 -27.23 32.90
N ALA A 572 -9.70 -28.29 32.47
CA ALA A 572 -8.95 -28.28 31.21
C ALA A 572 -9.86 -28.14 29.98
N ILE A 573 -10.95 -28.91 29.94
CA ILE A 573 -11.92 -28.86 28.85
C ILE A 573 -12.69 -27.53 28.89
N GLY A 574 -13.24 -27.18 30.05
CA GLY A 574 -14.06 -25.97 30.23
C GLY A 574 -13.31 -24.69 29.90
N SER A 575 -12.07 -24.52 30.39
CA SER A 575 -11.24 -23.36 30.04
C SER A 575 -10.95 -23.28 28.54
N THR A 576 -10.64 -24.41 27.89
CA THR A 576 -10.40 -24.46 26.44
C THR A 576 -11.65 -24.03 25.66
N VAL A 577 -12.81 -24.60 25.99
CA VAL A 577 -14.08 -24.29 25.33
C VAL A 577 -14.47 -22.82 25.53
N ILE A 578 -14.38 -22.30 26.76
CA ILE A 578 -14.68 -20.90 27.07
C ILE A 578 -13.77 -19.99 26.25
N CYS A 579 -12.46 -20.24 26.22
CA CYS A 579 -11.54 -19.37 25.49
C CYS A 579 -11.73 -19.46 23.97
N LEU A 580 -12.10 -20.63 23.42
CA LEU A 580 -12.46 -20.77 22.00
C LEU A 580 -13.69 -19.92 21.65
N LEU A 581 -14.71 -19.92 22.52
CA LEU A 581 -15.91 -19.11 22.33
C LEU A 581 -15.59 -17.60 22.42
N LEU A 582 -14.76 -17.19 23.38
CA LEU A 582 -14.50 -15.77 23.66
C LEU A 582 -13.51 -15.08 22.70
N ALA A 583 -12.63 -15.82 22.02
CA ALA A 583 -11.69 -15.24 21.06
C ALA A 583 -11.95 -15.68 19.62
N PRO A 584 -11.54 -16.88 19.16
CA PRO A 584 -11.64 -17.23 17.75
C PRO A 584 -13.07 -17.25 17.22
N MET A 585 -14.06 -17.71 18.01
CA MET A 585 -15.46 -17.72 17.55
C MET A 585 -16.07 -16.32 17.44
N VAL A 586 -15.72 -15.40 18.34
CA VAL A 586 -16.15 -13.99 18.22
C VAL A 586 -15.50 -13.32 17.01
N LEU A 587 -14.19 -13.51 16.84
CA LEU A 587 -13.43 -12.97 15.71
C LEU A 587 -14.03 -13.46 14.38
N VAL A 588 -14.16 -14.76 14.16
CA VAL A 588 -14.73 -15.27 12.90
C VAL A 588 -16.17 -14.80 12.67
N ALA A 589 -17.00 -14.73 13.71
CA ALA A 589 -18.38 -14.30 13.57
C ALA A 589 -18.53 -12.82 13.20
N LYS A 590 -17.59 -11.97 13.64
CA LYS A 590 -17.61 -10.52 13.38
C LYS A 590 -16.85 -10.14 12.12
N GLU A 591 -15.75 -10.82 11.83
CA GLU A 591 -14.82 -10.46 10.75
C GLU A 591 -15.14 -11.13 9.41
N TRP A 592 -15.88 -12.25 9.39
CA TRP A 592 -16.08 -13.01 8.14
C TRP A 592 -16.67 -12.17 7.00
N LYS A 593 -17.70 -11.36 7.30
CA LYS A 593 -18.39 -10.59 6.27
C LYS A 593 -17.49 -9.52 5.63
N SER A 594 -16.61 -8.90 6.40
CA SER A 594 -15.67 -7.88 5.90
C SER A 594 -14.45 -8.47 5.19
N HIS A 595 -14.28 -9.79 5.20
CA HIS A 595 -13.15 -10.47 4.57
C HIS A 595 -13.56 -11.38 3.41
N ASP A 596 -14.85 -11.60 3.18
CA ASP A 596 -15.34 -12.44 2.08
C ASP A 596 -15.28 -11.70 0.72
N ARG A 597 -14.13 -11.79 0.06
CA ARG A 597 -13.85 -11.20 -1.25
C ARG A 597 -14.18 -12.12 -2.42
N SER A 598 -14.71 -13.32 -2.16
CA SER A 598 -14.92 -14.39 -3.16
C SER A 598 -15.78 -14.01 -4.37
N THR A 599 -16.47 -12.87 -4.30
CA THR A 599 -17.40 -12.38 -5.32
C THR A 599 -16.99 -11.03 -5.92
N LYS A 600 -15.84 -10.47 -5.52
CA LYS A 600 -15.37 -9.14 -5.91
C LYS A 600 -14.46 -9.24 -7.14
N TRP A 601 -14.77 -8.50 -8.20
CA TRP A 601 -13.99 -8.44 -9.45
C TRP A 601 -13.61 -7.00 -9.84
N VAL A 602 -13.67 -6.08 -8.87
CA VAL A 602 -13.68 -4.63 -9.11
C VAL A 602 -12.36 -4.14 -9.73
N ALA A 603 -11.21 -4.45 -9.13
CA ALA A 603 -9.91 -3.97 -9.65
C ALA A 603 -9.62 -4.53 -11.06
N HIS A 604 -9.97 -5.80 -11.29
CA HIS A 604 -9.88 -6.43 -12.60
C HIS A 604 -10.71 -5.70 -13.67
N ASP A 605 -12.01 -5.50 -13.39
CA ASP A 605 -12.91 -4.92 -14.38
C ASP A 605 -12.68 -3.41 -14.56
N MET A 606 -12.17 -2.72 -13.53
CA MET A 606 -11.69 -1.35 -13.66
C MET A 606 -10.53 -1.26 -14.66
N ALA A 607 -9.52 -2.13 -14.55
CA ALA A 607 -8.41 -2.19 -15.48
C ALA A 607 -8.87 -2.50 -16.91
N TYR A 608 -9.76 -3.49 -17.06
CA TYR A 608 -10.39 -3.80 -18.34
C TYR A 608 -11.09 -2.57 -18.92
N ASN A 609 -11.91 -1.87 -18.13
CA ASN A 609 -12.68 -0.71 -18.61
C ASN A 609 -11.80 0.46 -19.03
N TYR A 610 -10.69 0.74 -18.33
CA TYR A 610 -9.69 1.70 -18.80
C TYR A 610 -9.16 1.31 -20.18
N LEU A 611 -8.72 0.06 -20.35
CA LEU A 611 -8.14 -0.42 -21.61
C LEU A 611 -9.14 -0.41 -22.77
N ILE A 612 -10.40 -0.77 -22.56
CA ILE A 612 -11.39 -0.76 -23.65
C ILE A 612 -11.88 0.65 -23.97
N SER A 613 -11.76 1.58 -23.03
CA SER A 613 -12.08 3.00 -23.26
C SER A 613 -11.07 3.64 -24.22
N CYS A 614 -9.83 3.15 -24.25
CA CYS A 614 -8.82 3.63 -25.18
C CYS A 614 -9.10 3.21 -26.63
N PRO A 615 -8.94 4.12 -27.60
CA PRO A 615 -8.85 3.76 -29.01
C PRO A 615 -7.70 2.77 -29.30
N PRO A 616 -7.69 2.09 -30.48
CA PRO A 616 -6.58 1.22 -30.88
C PRO A 616 -5.22 1.93 -30.86
N ASN A 617 -4.17 1.23 -30.39
CA ASN A 617 -2.77 1.70 -30.33
C ASN A 617 -2.52 2.96 -29.47
N ALA A 618 -3.44 3.30 -28.57
CA ALA A 618 -3.34 4.49 -27.73
C ALA A 618 -2.14 4.46 -26.78
N ILE A 619 -1.70 5.65 -26.37
CA ILE A 619 -0.83 5.90 -25.22
C ILE A 619 -1.74 6.27 -24.06
N LEU A 620 -1.76 5.46 -23.01
CA LEU A 620 -2.55 5.69 -21.80
C LEU A 620 -1.62 6.13 -20.66
N PHE A 621 -1.70 7.40 -20.28
CA PHE A 621 -1.07 7.92 -19.08
C PHE A 621 -1.91 7.56 -17.85
N THR A 622 -1.24 7.01 -16.84
CA THR A 622 -1.80 6.61 -15.55
C THR A 622 -1.05 7.29 -14.41
N TYR A 623 -1.60 7.26 -13.20
CA TYR A 623 -0.93 7.79 -12.01
C TYR A 623 -1.07 6.87 -10.80
N GLY A 624 0.06 6.53 -10.17
CA GLY A 624 0.07 5.71 -8.95
C GLY A 624 -0.27 4.23 -9.17
N ASP A 625 -0.38 3.52 -8.05
CA ASP A 625 -0.43 2.06 -8.00
C ASP A 625 -1.80 1.51 -8.43
N ASN A 626 -2.89 2.08 -7.94
CA ASN A 626 -4.25 1.56 -8.14
C ASN A 626 -4.76 1.73 -9.59
N ASP A 627 -4.28 2.73 -10.31
CA ASP A 627 -4.51 2.85 -11.76
C ASP A 627 -3.65 1.84 -12.53
N THR A 628 -2.36 1.76 -12.21
CA THR A 628 -1.35 1.15 -13.08
C THR A 628 -1.21 -0.36 -12.88
N TYR A 629 -1.15 -0.84 -11.65
CA TYR A 629 -0.79 -2.24 -11.39
C TYR A 629 -1.86 -3.23 -11.85
N PRO A 630 -3.17 -2.97 -11.68
CA PRO A 630 -4.21 -3.79 -12.29
C PRO A 630 -4.15 -3.79 -13.83
N LEU A 631 -3.74 -2.69 -14.47
CA LEU A 631 -3.55 -2.61 -15.92
C LEU A 631 -2.37 -3.46 -16.40
N TRP A 632 -1.25 -3.42 -15.67
CA TRP A 632 -0.11 -4.30 -15.95
C TRP A 632 -0.50 -5.77 -15.84
N TYR A 633 -1.28 -6.15 -14.82
CA TYR A 633 -1.86 -7.50 -14.73
C TYR A 633 -2.66 -7.86 -15.98
N ALA A 634 -3.61 -7.01 -16.38
CA ALA A 634 -4.50 -7.27 -17.50
C ALA A 634 -3.72 -7.51 -18.81
N GLN A 635 -2.62 -6.79 -19.04
CA GLN A 635 -1.77 -6.98 -20.22
C GLN A 635 -0.79 -8.14 -20.09
N GLU A 636 -0.04 -8.22 -18.99
CA GLU A 636 1.07 -9.17 -18.84
C GLU A 636 0.60 -10.61 -18.63
N VAL A 637 -0.58 -10.79 -18.03
CA VAL A 637 -1.15 -12.09 -17.71
C VAL A 637 -2.27 -12.46 -18.67
N GLU A 638 -3.32 -11.65 -18.74
CA GLU A 638 -4.52 -11.97 -19.54
C GLU A 638 -4.43 -11.53 -21.01
N ASN A 639 -3.40 -10.76 -21.39
CA ASN A 639 -3.19 -10.27 -22.75
C ASN A 639 -4.38 -9.44 -23.27
N ILE A 640 -4.99 -8.62 -22.41
CA ILE A 640 -6.07 -7.69 -22.76
C ILE A 640 -5.46 -6.41 -23.33
N ARG A 641 -5.87 -6.03 -24.55
CA ARG A 641 -5.43 -4.79 -25.23
C ARG A 641 -3.90 -4.55 -25.14
N PRO A 642 -3.05 -5.53 -25.53
CA PRO A 642 -1.59 -5.40 -25.49
C PRO A 642 -1.03 -4.35 -26.47
N ASP A 643 -1.89 -3.76 -27.32
CA ASP A 643 -1.59 -2.65 -28.23
C ASP A 643 -1.49 -1.29 -27.51
N VAL A 644 -2.23 -1.10 -26.41
CA VAL A 644 -2.25 0.14 -25.63
C VAL A 644 -0.95 0.25 -24.84
N ARG A 645 -0.25 1.40 -24.91
CA ARG A 645 0.93 1.65 -24.10
C ARG A 645 0.53 2.28 -22.77
N ILE A 646 0.76 1.58 -21.66
CA ILE A 646 0.58 2.13 -20.31
C ILE A 646 1.84 2.92 -19.91
N VAL A 647 1.66 4.16 -19.48
CA VAL A 647 2.74 5.05 -19.00
C VAL A 647 2.37 5.58 -17.61
N ASN A 648 3.05 5.07 -16.57
CA ASN A 648 2.85 5.54 -15.20
C ASN A 648 3.67 6.81 -14.94
N LEU A 649 2.98 7.93 -14.76
CA LEU A 649 3.62 9.23 -14.54
C LEU A 649 4.43 9.30 -13.24
N SER A 650 4.07 8.52 -12.21
CA SER A 650 4.86 8.44 -10.98
C SER A 650 6.25 7.80 -11.19
N LEU A 651 6.44 7.10 -12.31
CA LEU A 651 7.71 6.49 -12.72
C LEU A 651 8.36 7.21 -13.92
N PHE A 652 7.59 7.99 -14.68
CA PHE A 652 8.02 8.64 -15.93
C PHE A 652 9.07 9.74 -15.75
N GLY A 653 9.29 10.20 -14.52
CA GLY A 653 10.40 11.10 -14.20
C GLY A 653 11.76 10.38 -14.17
N ALA A 654 11.78 9.05 -14.07
CA ALA A 654 13.00 8.28 -13.99
C ALA A 654 13.55 7.95 -15.39
N ASP A 655 14.85 8.15 -15.58
CA ASP A 655 15.53 8.00 -16.87
C ASP A 655 15.43 6.58 -17.43
N TRP A 656 15.51 5.55 -16.57
CA TRP A 656 15.33 4.15 -16.96
C TRP A 656 13.94 3.87 -17.54
N TYR A 657 12.89 4.53 -17.04
CA TYR A 657 11.52 4.28 -17.48
C TYR A 657 11.24 4.99 -18.80
N ILE A 658 11.70 6.23 -18.99
CA ILE A 658 11.70 6.92 -20.29
C ILE A 658 12.43 6.07 -21.34
N HIS A 659 13.62 5.57 -21.01
CA HIS A 659 14.40 4.72 -21.90
C HIS A 659 13.70 3.40 -22.24
N GLN A 660 12.95 2.83 -21.28
CA GLN A 660 12.14 1.65 -21.52
C GLN A 660 10.96 1.93 -22.46
N MET A 661 10.32 3.11 -22.33
CA MET A 661 9.21 3.51 -23.21
C MET A 661 9.62 3.76 -24.67
N GLN A 662 10.91 3.99 -24.93
CA GLN A 662 11.50 4.06 -26.27
C GLN A 662 11.67 2.67 -26.94
N LYS A 663 11.24 1.59 -26.29
CA LYS A 663 11.30 0.22 -26.82
C LYS A 663 9.89 -0.33 -27.05
N GLY A 664 9.76 -1.27 -27.99
CA GLY A 664 8.54 -2.05 -28.16
C GLY A 664 8.21 -2.83 -26.88
N MET A 665 6.93 -2.92 -26.54
CA MET A 665 6.44 -3.64 -25.36
C MET A 665 5.10 -4.27 -25.69
N ASN A 666 4.97 -5.58 -25.42
CA ASN A 666 3.84 -6.37 -25.90
C ASN A 666 3.60 -6.16 -27.41
N GLN A 667 2.42 -5.72 -27.83
CA GLN A 667 2.08 -5.40 -29.23
C GLN A 667 2.19 -3.90 -29.54
N SER A 668 2.65 -3.10 -28.58
CA SER A 668 2.73 -1.65 -28.69
C SER A 668 4.10 -1.22 -29.22
N ASP A 669 4.10 -0.44 -30.28
CA ASP A 669 5.31 0.20 -30.82
C ASP A 669 5.98 1.11 -29.78
N PRO A 670 7.29 1.42 -29.94
CA PRO A 670 7.97 2.46 -29.18
C PRO A 670 7.15 3.76 -29.09
N LEU A 671 7.25 4.46 -27.97
CA LEU A 671 6.72 5.82 -27.88
C LEU A 671 7.51 6.76 -28.80
N PRO A 672 6.86 7.79 -29.39
CA PRO A 672 7.51 8.78 -30.25
C PRO A 672 8.32 9.80 -29.42
N ILE A 673 9.24 9.31 -28.59
CA ILE A 673 10.18 10.12 -27.81
C ILE A 673 11.46 10.23 -28.65
N SER A 674 11.68 11.40 -29.24
CA SER A 674 12.81 11.69 -30.13
C SER A 674 14.12 11.90 -29.37
N MET A 675 14.07 12.31 -28.10
CA MET A 675 15.27 12.60 -27.32
C MET A 675 16.17 11.37 -27.19
N PRO A 676 17.47 11.47 -27.51
CA PRO A 676 18.43 10.43 -27.17
C PRO A 676 18.68 10.39 -25.65
N TYR A 677 19.13 9.22 -25.15
CA TYR A 677 19.30 8.96 -23.71
C TYR A 677 20.20 9.98 -22.99
N ASP A 678 21.19 10.55 -23.68
CA ASP A 678 22.07 11.57 -23.14
C ASP A 678 21.39 12.88 -22.77
N LYS A 679 20.18 13.15 -23.32
CA LYS A 679 19.40 14.35 -22.99
C LYS A 679 18.65 14.27 -21.67
N TYR A 680 18.42 13.07 -21.13
CA TYR A 680 17.58 12.86 -19.94
C TYR A 680 18.12 11.83 -18.93
N LYS A 681 19.33 11.27 -19.16
CA LYS A 681 20.02 10.43 -18.16
C LYS A 681 20.14 11.12 -16.80
N GLU A 682 20.28 10.35 -15.72
CA GLU A 682 20.47 10.88 -14.36
C GLU A 682 21.54 12.00 -14.30
N GLY A 683 21.23 13.15 -13.70
CA GLY A 683 22.11 14.32 -13.64
C GLY A 683 22.00 15.29 -14.83
N VAL A 684 21.13 15.04 -15.81
CA VAL A 684 20.89 15.89 -16.98
C VAL A 684 19.42 16.31 -17.03
N ARG A 685 19.16 17.63 -17.05
CA ARG A 685 17.81 18.21 -17.12
C ARG A 685 16.85 17.63 -16.07
N ASP A 686 17.34 17.38 -14.85
CA ASP A 686 16.49 16.89 -13.75
C ASP A 686 15.36 17.88 -13.41
N ALA A 687 15.63 19.18 -13.55
CA ALA A 687 14.63 20.24 -13.57
C ALA A 687 15.05 21.38 -14.51
N ILE A 688 14.11 21.87 -15.32
CA ILE A 688 14.27 23.06 -16.16
C ILE A 688 13.33 24.14 -15.61
N TYR A 689 13.89 25.19 -15.03
CA TYR A 689 13.09 26.22 -14.37
C TYR A 689 12.52 27.24 -15.36
N TYR A 690 11.33 27.75 -15.06
CA TYR A 690 10.69 28.82 -15.79
C TYR A 690 11.43 30.14 -15.57
N ASN A 691 11.80 30.79 -16.67
CA ASN A 691 12.34 32.15 -16.68
C ASN A 691 11.68 32.94 -17.81
N ASP A 692 10.68 33.74 -17.43
CA ASP A 692 9.80 34.48 -18.34
C ASP A 692 10.58 35.48 -19.20
N GLN A 693 10.69 35.19 -20.50
CA GLN A 693 11.31 36.09 -21.48
C GLN A 693 10.32 37.12 -22.05
N LYS A 694 9.09 37.18 -21.50
CA LYS A 694 8.02 38.09 -21.93
C LYS A 694 7.67 37.93 -23.41
N ILE A 695 7.73 36.70 -23.92
CA ILE A 695 7.36 36.37 -25.29
C ILE A 695 5.84 36.61 -25.45
N SER A 696 5.46 37.37 -26.47
CA SER A 696 4.06 37.71 -26.72
C SER A 696 3.32 36.54 -27.36
N GLY A 697 2.18 36.17 -26.77
CA GLY A 697 1.27 35.16 -27.33
C GLY A 697 1.74 33.70 -27.20
N PRO A 698 0.96 32.75 -27.72
CA PRO A 698 1.31 31.32 -27.76
C PRO A 698 2.43 31.02 -28.76
N VAL A 699 3.37 30.14 -28.40
CA VAL A 699 4.52 29.70 -29.21
C VAL A 699 4.37 28.24 -29.61
N GLU A 700 4.77 27.87 -30.82
CA GLU A 700 4.72 26.47 -31.27
C GLU A 700 5.51 25.56 -30.31
N LEU A 701 4.88 24.50 -29.83
CA LEU A 701 5.46 23.61 -28.82
C LEU A 701 6.77 22.99 -29.32
N LYS A 702 6.87 22.72 -30.63
CA LYS A 702 8.09 22.25 -31.26
C LYS A 702 9.25 23.23 -31.05
N GLU A 703 9.03 24.53 -31.22
CA GLU A 703 10.07 25.55 -31.01
C GLU A 703 10.49 25.64 -29.55
N VAL A 704 9.51 25.59 -28.63
CA VAL A 704 9.79 25.55 -27.18
C VAL A 704 10.60 24.29 -26.83
N PHE A 705 10.21 23.13 -27.35
CA PHE A 705 10.87 21.86 -27.11
C PHE A 705 12.32 21.85 -27.63
N ASP A 706 12.52 22.29 -28.88
CA ASP A 706 13.84 22.40 -29.50
C ASP A 706 14.74 23.37 -28.70
N PHE A 707 14.18 24.46 -28.18
CA PHE A 707 14.89 25.42 -27.32
C PHE A 707 15.33 24.82 -25.98
N ILE A 708 14.40 24.22 -25.21
CA ILE A 708 14.68 23.71 -23.86
C ILE A 708 15.54 22.43 -23.88
N THR A 709 15.65 21.75 -25.03
CA THR A 709 16.50 20.57 -25.23
C THR A 709 17.82 20.86 -25.94
N SER A 710 18.06 22.11 -26.36
CA SER A 710 19.32 22.54 -26.96
C SER A 710 20.50 22.42 -25.99
N ASP A 711 21.67 22.07 -26.52
CA ASP A 711 22.96 22.14 -25.80
C ASP A 711 23.78 23.37 -26.23
N ASP A 712 23.21 24.27 -27.05
CA ASP A 712 23.87 25.51 -27.45
C ASP A 712 23.90 26.49 -26.26
N LYS A 713 25.11 26.84 -25.82
CA LYS A 713 25.34 27.74 -24.70
C LYS A 713 24.77 29.15 -24.91
N GLN A 714 24.52 29.56 -26.15
CA GLN A 714 23.93 30.87 -26.46
C GLN A 714 22.48 31.00 -26.01
N VAL A 715 21.78 29.87 -25.86
CA VAL A 715 20.36 29.82 -25.46
C VAL A 715 20.16 29.23 -24.06
N MET A 716 21.25 29.08 -23.30
CA MET A 716 21.24 28.59 -21.92
C MET A 716 21.59 29.71 -20.94
N LEU A 717 21.15 29.59 -19.69
CA LEU A 717 21.55 30.50 -18.62
C LEU A 717 22.85 30.03 -17.97
N GLN A 718 23.76 30.95 -17.71
CA GLN A 718 24.94 30.66 -16.90
C GLN A 718 24.59 30.81 -15.41
N TYR A 719 24.78 29.74 -14.63
CA TYR A 719 24.65 29.73 -13.18
C TYR A 719 25.84 30.41 -12.51
N GLN A 720 25.68 30.77 -11.23
CA GLN A 720 26.76 31.35 -10.41
C GLN A 720 27.97 30.40 -10.27
N SER A 721 27.77 29.09 -10.41
CA SER A 721 28.85 28.10 -10.44
C SER A 721 29.73 28.16 -11.69
N GLY A 722 29.30 28.90 -12.73
CA GLY A 722 29.91 28.95 -14.05
C GLY A 722 29.32 27.94 -15.04
N ASP A 723 28.49 27.01 -14.57
CA ASP A 723 27.81 26.00 -15.40
C ASP A 723 26.66 26.62 -16.20
N TYR A 724 26.24 25.97 -17.28
CA TYR A 724 25.11 26.38 -18.10
C TYR A 724 23.91 25.46 -17.86
N GLY A 725 22.71 26.03 -17.79
CA GLY A 725 21.45 25.29 -17.66
C GLY A 725 20.36 25.76 -18.60
N ASN A 726 19.53 24.82 -19.05
CA ASN A 726 18.32 25.11 -19.82
C ASN A 726 17.28 25.80 -18.94
N TYR A 727 16.43 26.61 -19.56
CA TYR A 727 15.29 27.26 -18.90
C TYR A 727 14.07 27.25 -19.82
N LEU A 728 12.88 27.31 -19.23
CA LEU A 728 11.62 27.42 -19.98
C LEU A 728 11.32 28.92 -20.23
N PRO A 729 11.33 29.40 -21.49
CA PRO A 729 11.23 30.84 -21.78
C PRO A 729 9.79 31.40 -21.77
N THR A 730 8.78 30.54 -21.93
CA THR A 730 7.35 30.88 -21.94
C THR A 730 6.54 29.68 -21.45
N LYS A 731 5.34 29.91 -20.92
CA LYS A 731 4.36 28.86 -20.60
C LYS A 731 3.22 28.76 -21.61
N ASN A 732 3.15 29.68 -22.57
CA ASN A 732 2.05 29.75 -23.52
C ASN A 732 2.38 28.89 -24.74
N PHE A 733 1.83 27.69 -24.79
CA PHE A 733 2.13 26.70 -25.82
C PHE A 733 1.04 26.67 -26.90
N LYS A 734 1.45 26.30 -28.11
CA LYS A 734 0.61 26.12 -29.28
C LYS A 734 1.00 24.87 -30.06
N ILE A 735 0.04 24.14 -30.59
CA ILE A 735 0.25 23.15 -31.66
C ILE A 735 -0.67 23.53 -32.82
N THR A 736 -0.10 23.83 -33.99
CA THR A 736 -0.90 24.01 -35.21
C THR A 736 -1.48 22.67 -35.69
N ILE A 737 -2.75 22.67 -36.08
CA ILE A 737 -3.49 21.46 -36.45
C ILE A 737 -3.57 21.34 -37.98
N ASP A 738 -3.13 20.19 -38.51
CA ASP A 738 -3.41 19.78 -39.89
C ASP A 738 -4.68 18.89 -39.92
N PRO A 739 -5.81 19.39 -40.44
CA PRO A 739 -7.05 18.62 -40.49
C PRO A 739 -6.96 17.32 -41.29
N GLU A 740 -6.11 17.27 -42.33
CA GLU A 740 -5.97 16.08 -43.17
C GLU A 740 -5.18 14.99 -42.44
N GLU A 741 -4.17 15.36 -41.65
CA GLU A 741 -3.43 14.43 -40.80
C GLU A 741 -4.32 13.83 -39.70
N VAL A 742 -5.09 14.68 -39.00
CA VAL A 742 -6.02 14.25 -37.94
C VAL A 742 -7.07 13.28 -38.48
N LEU A 743 -7.61 13.53 -39.67
CA LEU A 743 -8.56 12.63 -40.34
C LEU A 743 -7.90 11.34 -40.83
N LYS A 744 -6.72 11.43 -41.45
CA LYS A 744 -5.97 10.29 -41.97
C LYS A 744 -5.64 9.27 -40.87
N ASN A 745 -5.30 9.76 -39.68
CA ASN A 745 -4.96 8.92 -38.53
C ASN A 745 -6.20 8.50 -37.72
N GLY A 746 -7.41 8.88 -38.13
CA GLY A 746 -8.67 8.44 -37.51
C GLY A 746 -8.91 8.98 -36.10
N VAL A 747 -8.34 10.14 -35.76
CA VAL A 747 -8.55 10.78 -34.44
C VAL A 747 -10.01 11.16 -34.25
N ILE A 748 -10.68 11.59 -35.33
CA ILE A 748 -12.08 12.00 -35.36
C ILE A 748 -12.81 11.35 -36.53
N ALA A 749 -14.14 11.27 -36.46
CA ALA A 749 -14.96 10.86 -37.59
C ALA A 749 -15.06 11.98 -38.65
N PRO A 750 -15.29 11.65 -39.95
CA PRO A 750 -15.32 12.65 -41.02
C PRO A 750 -16.35 13.77 -40.85
N ASP A 751 -17.48 13.49 -40.20
CA ASP A 751 -18.55 14.44 -39.89
C ASP A 751 -18.19 15.42 -38.76
N GLN A 752 -17.15 15.11 -37.98
CA GLN A 752 -16.64 15.97 -36.91
C GLN A 752 -15.59 16.98 -37.40
N LYS A 753 -15.23 16.96 -38.69
CA LYS A 753 -14.20 17.87 -39.27
C LYS A 753 -14.48 19.34 -38.98
N SER A 754 -15.75 19.75 -38.96
CA SER A 754 -16.15 21.13 -38.68
C SER A 754 -15.90 21.58 -37.24
N LYS A 755 -15.68 20.64 -36.31
CA LYS A 755 -15.40 20.94 -34.90
C LYS A 755 -13.91 21.18 -34.63
N LEU A 756 -13.02 20.96 -35.62
CA LEU A 756 -11.57 21.08 -35.42
C LEU A 756 -11.13 22.53 -35.21
N THR A 757 -10.27 22.75 -34.22
CA THR A 757 -9.55 24.03 -34.08
C THR A 757 -8.42 24.14 -35.11
N LYS A 758 -8.07 25.36 -35.48
CA LYS A 758 -6.85 25.64 -36.29
C LYS A 758 -5.57 25.44 -35.49
N SER A 759 -5.63 25.72 -34.20
CA SER A 759 -4.51 25.59 -33.26
C SER A 759 -5.01 25.17 -31.88
N MET A 760 -4.29 24.23 -31.27
CA MET A 760 -4.42 23.95 -29.86
C MET A 760 -3.52 24.90 -29.07
N GLU A 761 -4.10 25.85 -28.35
CA GLU A 761 -3.38 26.78 -27.48
C GLU A 761 -3.70 26.49 -26.01
N TRP A 762 -2.68 26.41 -25.15
CA TRP A 762 -2.85 26.23 -23.71
C TRP A 762 -1.68 26.81 -22.92
N GLN A 763 -1.84 26.89 -21.60
CA GLN A 763 -0.81 27.37 -20.70
C GLN A 763 -0.28 26.22 -19.84
N TYR A 764 1.04 26.02 -19.84
CA TYR A 764 1.70 25.07 -18.95
C TYR A 764 1.59 25.50 -17.49
N THR A 765 1.27 24.55 -16.61
CA THR A 765 0.86 24.84 -15.23
C THR A 765 2.03 25.06 -14.28
N SER A 766 3.09 24.24 -14.37
CA SER A 766 4.23 24.27 -13.44
C SER A 766 5.23 25.39 -13.74
N ASN A 767 6.00 25.81 -12.72
CA ASN A 767 7.15 26.71 -12.84
C ASN A 767 8.45 25.99 -13.20
N TYR A 768 8.40 24.68 -13.43
CA TYR A 768 9.54 23.90 -13.88
C TYR A 768 9.07 22.70 -14.73
N ILE A 769 9.95 22.22 -15.59
CA ILE A 769 9.77 21.00 -16.37
C ILE A 769 10.70 19.94 -15.80
N THR A 770 10.10 18.85 -15.33
CA THR A 770 10.76 17.60 -14.95
C THR A 770 10.85 16.66 -16.16
N LYS A 771 11.60 15.56 -16.04
CA LYS A 771 11.85 14.61 -17.14
C LYS A 771 10.58 13.96 -17.69
N ASP A 772 9.62 13.63 -16.84
CA ASP A 772 8.29 13.13 -17.22
C ASP A 772 7.56 14.12 -18.13
N ASN A 773 7.49 15.39 -17.71
CA ASN A 773 6.87 16.46 -18.49
C ASN A 773 7.64 16.70 -19.78
N LEU A 774 8.97 16.70 -19.76
CA LEU A 774 9.80 16.85 -20.95
C LEU A 774 9.53 15.73 -21.98
N ALA A 775 9.46 14.48 -21.53
CA ALA A 775 9.14 13.34 -22.38
C ALA A 775 7.70 13.37 -22.88
N MET A 776 6.73 13.87 -22.10
CA MET A 776 5.36 14.07 -22.56
C MET A 776 5.28 15.17 -23.63
N LEU A 777 6.02 16.28 -23.48
CA LEU A 777 6.12 17.31 -24.53
C LEU A 777 6.75 16.75 -25.81
N ASP A 778 7.79 15.93 -25.70
CA ASP A 778 8.41 15.23 -26.83
C ASP A 778 7.39 14.37 -27.59
N ILE A 779 6.59 13.58 -26.85
CA ILE A 779 5.50 12.78 -27.43
C ILE A 779 4.50 13.69 -28.17
N LEU A 780 4.05 14.80 -27.57
CA LEU A 780 3.10 15.71 -28.21
C LEU A 780 3.66 16.30 -29.51
N VAL A 781 4.94 16.65 -29.54
CA VAL A 781 5.62 17.23 -30.72
C VAL A 781 5.78 16.21 -31.84
N HIS A 782 6.12 14.96 -31.52
CA HIS A 782 6.54 13.97 -32.53
C HIS A 782 5.51 12.88 -32.84
N ASN A 783 4.40 12.82 -32.10
CA ASN A 783 3.34 11.83 -32.34
C ASN A 783 2.59 12.07 -33.65
N ASN A 784 2.44 13.33 -34.08
CA ASN A 784 1.75 13.70 -35.33
C ASN A 784 0.36 13.02 -35.46
N TRP A 785 -0.37 12.96 -34.35
CA TRP A 785 -1.69 12.31 -34.24
C TRP A 785 -1.75 10.81 -34.62
N LYS A 786 -0.62 10.14 -34.84
CA LYS A 786 -0.58 8.72 -35.25
C LYS A 786 -1.05 7.78 -34.15
N ARG A 787 -0.78 8.14 -32.88
CA ARG A 787 -1.23 7.38 -31.71
C ARG A 787 -2.20 8.22 -30.89
N PRO A 788 -3.39 7.71 -30.57
CA PRO A 788 -4.31 8.37 -29.65
C PRO A 788 -3.66 8.58 -28.27
N ILE A 789 -3.89 9.73 -27.64
CA ILE A 789 -3.35 10.04 -26.31
C ILE A 789 -4.51 10.09 -25.31
N CYS A 790 -4.43 9.23 -24.30
CA CYS A 790 -5.43 9.06 -23.26
C CYS A 790 -4.83 9.26 -21.87
N PHE A 791 -5.64 9.71 -20.94
CA PHE A 791 -5.31 9.84 -19.52
C PHE A 791 -6.38 9.16 -18.67
N THR A 792 -6.01 8.51 -17.57
CA THR A 792 -7.01 7.97 -16.64
C THR A 792 -7.80 9.09 -15.97
N THR A 793 -9.09 8.87 -15.71
CA THR A 793 -9.96 9.88 -15.11
C THR A 793 -9.68 10.15 -13.63
N THR A 794 -8.88 9.31 -13.00
CA THR A 794 -8.44 9.37 -11.59
C THR A 794 -7.22 10.26 -11.38
N MET A 795 -6.62 10.78 -12.45
CA MET A 795 -5.46 11.68 -12.36
C MET A 795 -5.84 13.08 -11.86
N ASN A 796 -4.95 13.65 -11.06
CA ASN A 796 -5.02 15.06 -10.68
C ASN A 796 -4.79 16.00 -11.87
N SER A 797 -5.41 17.18 -11.81
CA SER A 797 -5.38 18.20 -12.88
C SER A 797 -3.97 18.63 -13.29
N ASP A 798 -3.03 18.65 -12.34
CA ASP A 798 -1.66 19.11 -12.58
C ASP A 798 -0.90 18.21 -13.56
N ASN A 799 -1.27 16.93 -13.63
CA ASN A 799 -0.65 15.95 -14.52
C ASN A 799 -1.10 16.09 -15.99
N PHE A 800 -2.14 16.89 -16.29
CA PHE A 800 -2.57 17.13 -17.67
C PHE A 800 -1.79 18.26 -18.37
N ILE A 801 -0.84 18.90 -17.68
CA ILE A 801 0.03 19.97 -18.22
C ILE A 801 -0.68 21.12 -18.96
N GLY A 802 -1.95 21.38 -18.61
CA GLY A 802 -2.77 22.43 -19.21
C GLY A 802 -3.63 22.00 -20.41
N LEU A 803 -3.64 20.71 -20.78
CA LEU A 803 -4.39 20.19 -21.93
C LEU A 803 -5.91 20.04 -21.71
N GLN A 804 -6.42 20.31 -20.51
CA GLN A 804 -7.85 20.18 -20.16
C GLN A 804 -8.82 20.76 -21.20
N PRO A 805 -8.55 21.90 -21.87
CA PRO A 805 -9.42 22.43 -22.92
C PRO A 805 -9.64 21.51 -24.13
N TYR A 806 -8.84 20.45 -24.31
CA TYR A 806 -8.91 19.51 -25.43
C TYR A 806 -9.10 18.05 -24.99
N LEU A 807 -9.38 17.82 -23.72
CA LEU A 807 -9.66 16.49 -23.17
C LEU A 807 -11.16 16.20 -23.22
N TYR A 808 -11.53 15.06 -23.81
CA TYR A 808 -12.91 14.57 -23.93
C TYR A 808 -13.01 13.20 -23.28
N LYS A 809 -14.00 13.00 -22.40
CA LYS A 809 -14.20 11.73 -21.72
C LYS A 809 -14.84 10.69 -22.64
N GLU A 810 -14.26 9.49 -22.65
CA GLU A 810 -14.67 8.33 -23.47
C GLU A 810 -14.85 7.07 -22.59
N GLY A 811 -15.49 7.23 -21.43
CA GLY A 811 -15.60 6.18 -20.41
C GLY A 811 -14.68 6.49 -19.24
N PHE A 812 -13.70 5.62 -18.98
CA PHE A 812 -12.74 5.80 -17.87
C PHE A 812 -11.47 6.57 -18.28
N VAL A 813 -11.42 7.10 -19.50
CA VAL A 813 -10.28 7.87 -19.98
C VAL A 813 -10.72 9.22 -20.53
N TYR A 814 -9.83 10.19 -20.39
CA TYR A 814 -9.86 11.43 -21.16
C TYR A 814 -8.99 11.26 -22.41
N HIS A 815 -9.58 11.45 -23.58
CA HIS A 815 -8.91 11.40 -24.88
C HIS A 815 -8.60 12.82 -25.35
N LEU A 816 -7.36 13.07 -25.79
CA LEU A 816 -6.93 14.33 -26.38
C LEU A 816 -7.44 14.47 -27.82
N ILE A 817 -8.34 15.43 -28.04
CA ILE A 817 -8.96 15.69 -29.36
C ILE A 817 -8.90 17.20 -29.68
N PRO A 818 -8.39 17.59 -30.87
CA PRO A 818 -8.16 19.00 -31.23
C PRO A 818 -9.44 19.70 -31.71
N PHE A 819 -10.51 19.67 -30.90
CA PHE A 819 -11.72 20.44 -31.15
C PHE A 819 -11.61 21.89 -30.69
N GLU A 820 -12.49 22.76 -31.21
CA GLU A 820 -12.62 24.14 -30.73
C GLU A 820 -12.93 24.17 -29.23
N LYS A 821 -12.28 25.11 -28.52
CA LYS A 821 -12.51 25.28 -27.08
C LYS A 821 -13.96 25.66 -26.85
N ASP A 822 -14.64 24.94 -25.96
CA ASP A 822 -15.93 25.38 -25.46
C ASP A 822 -15.74 26.48 -24.41
N THR A 823 -15.85 27.73 -24.83
CA THR A 823 -15.72 28.89 -23.93
C THR A 823 -16.92 29.10 -23.02
N LYS A 824 -18.02 28.37 -23.22
CA LYS A 824 -19.23 28.46 -22.39
C LYS A 824 -19.16 27.53 -21.18
N LEU A 825 -18.37 26.46 -21.26
CA LEU A 825 -18.14 25.54 -20.14
C LEU A 825 -17.16 26.13 -19.13
N GLN A 826 -17.63 26.33 -17.89
CA GLN A 826 -16.76 26.74 -16.78
C GLN A 826 -15.78 25.64 -16.38
N ASN A 827 -16.23 24.38 -16.36
CA ASN A 827 -15.37 23.23 -16.09
C ASN A 827 -14.99 22.54 -17.40
N GLN A 828 -13.73 22.70 -17.81
CA GLN A 828 -13.22 22.10 -19.04
C GLN A 828 -13.08 20.57 -18.99
N MET A 829 -13.19 19.94 -17.81
CA MET A 829 -13.10 18.48 -17.67
C MET A 829 -14.44 17.77 -17.86
N SER A 830 -15.58 18.49 -17.95
CA SER A 830 -16.90 17.88 -18.09
C SER A 830 -17.29 17.49 -19.52
N LYS A 831 -16.39 17.69 -20.49
CA LYS A 831 -16.66 17.40 -21.90
C LYS A 831 -16.64 15.90 -22.15
N THR A 832 -17.60 15.42 -22.92
CA THR A 832 -17.75 14.02 -23.29
C THR A 832 -17.72 13.87 -24.81
N ASN A 833 -17.18 12.75 -25.30
CA ASN A 833 -17.47 12.29 -26.66
C ASN A 833 -18.68 11.35 -26.57
N THR A 834 -19.87 11.95 -26.41
CA THR A 834 -21.08 11.32 -25.87
C THR A 834 -21.43 9.98 -26.50
N MET A 835 -21.47 9.87 -27.83
CA MET A 835 -21.89 8.63 -28.49
C MET A 835 -20.81 7.53 -28.44
N VAL A 836 -19.53 7.90 -28.46
CA VAL A 836 -18.43 6.96 -28.25
C VAL A 836 -18.49 6.42 -26.81
N MET A 837 -18.65 7.33 -25.84
CA MET A 837 -18.81 7.01 -24.43
C MET A 837 -20.04 6.12 -24.19
N TYR A 838 -21.18 6.42 -24.82
CA TYR A 838 -22.40 5.60 -24.72
C TYR A 838 -22.14 4.16 -25.15
N ASN A 839 -21.58 3.95 -26.35
CA ASN A 839 -21.27 2.62 -26.84
C ASN A 839 -20.29 1.87 -25.93
N THR A 840 -19.27 2.59 -25.44
CA THR A 840 -18.27 2.04 -24.51
C THR A 840 -18.89 1.61 -23.18
N VAL A 841 -19.59 2.51 -22.48
CA VAL A 841 -20.15 2.25 -21.16
C VAL A 841 -21.30 1.24 -21.21
N MET A 842 -22.15 1.31 -22.22
CA MET A 842 -23.37 0.48 -22.29
C MET A 842 -23.10 -0.91 -22.84
N ASN A 843 -22.20 -1.05 -23.81
CA ASN A 843 -22.04 -2.30 -24.57
C ASN A 843 -20.72 -3.02 -24.31
N LYS A 844 -19.68 -2.35 -23.77
CA LYS A 844 -18.35 -2.94 -23.61
C LYS A 844 -17.90 -3.08 -22.16
N PHE A 845 -18.34 -2.22 -21.24
CA PHE A 845 -17.91 -2.25 -19.85
C PHE A 845 -18.32 -3.50 -19.10
N ARG A 846 -17.49 -3.84 -18.11
CA ARG A 846 -17.78 -4.83 -17.06
C ARG A 846 -17.83 -4.12 -15.70
N PHE A 847 -18.62 -4.62 -14.78
CA PHE A 847 -18.89 -3.94 -13.51
C PHE A 847 -18.47 -4.73 -12.27
N GLY A 848 -17.63 -5.76 -12.40
CA GLY A 848 -16.94 -6.38 -11.26
C GLY A 848 -17.86 -7.08 -10.25
N ASN A 849 -19.09 -7.42 -10.65
CA ASN A 849 -20.18 -7.84 -9.75
C ASN A 849 -20.41 -6.82 -8.61
N PHE A 850 -20.18 -5.53 -8.87
CA PHE A 850 -20.08 -4.49 -7.84
C PHE A 850 -21.36 -4.34 -7.01
N LYS A 851 -22.55 -4.41 -7.62
CA LYS A 851 -23.83 -4.36 -6.89
C LYS A 851 -24.05 -5.50 -5.89
N ASN A 852 -23.61 -6.72 -6.24
CA ASN A 852 -23.92 -7.92 -5.47
C ASN A 852 -22.68 -8.52 -4.77
N ALA A 853 -21.55 -7.81 -4.77
CA ALA A 853 -20.36 -8.23 -4.08
C ALA A 853 -20.64 -8.34 -2.58
N ARG A 854 -20.20 -9.45 -1.97
CA ARG A 854 -20.38 -9.70 -0.52
C ARG A 854 -19.63 -8.69 0.34
N TYR A 855 -18.54 -8.16 -0.18
CA TYR A 855 -17.72 -7.13 0.45
C TYR A 855 -17.06 -6.26 -0.62
N LEU A 856 -17.01 -4.95 -0.34
CA LEU A 856 -16.31 -3.95 -1.14
C LEU A 856 -15.28 -3.29 -0.24
N ASP A 857 -14.01 -3.38 -0.61
CA ASP A 857 -12.93 -2.75 0.14
C ASP A 857 -12.98 -1.22 0.04
N HIS A 858 -12.08 -0.58 0.78
CA HIS A 858 -11.96 0.87 0.81
C HIS A 858 -11.78 1.46 -0.61
N GLU A 859 -10.82 0.95 -1.38
CA GLU A 859 -10.56 1.42 -2.76
C GLU A 859 -11.76 1.26 -3.70
N SER A 860 -12.51 0.16 -3.58
CA SER A 860 -13.74 -0.04 -4.35
C SER A 860 -14.80 1.03 -4.04
N ARG A 861 -14.90 1.47 -2.78
CA ARG A 861 -15.89 2.48 -2.34
C ARG A 861 -15.42 3.92 -2.56
N TRP A 862 -14.13 4.20 -2.43
CA TRP A 862 -13.57 5.55 -2.45
C TRP A 862 -12.99 5.96 -3.81
N MET A 863 -12.54 5.00 -4.62
CA MET A 863 -11.99 5.28 -5.95
C MET A 863 -12.91 4.79 -7.07
N TYR A 864 -13.32 3.51 -7.05
CA TYR A 864 -14.10 2.96 -8.15
C TYR A 864 -15.55 3.47 -8.19
N TYR A 865 -16.23 3.52 -7.03
CA TYR A 865 -17.61 4.02 -6.95
C TYR A 865 -17.77 5.42 -7.57
N PRO A 866 -16.98 6.44 -7.18
CA PRO A 866 -17.12 7.78 -7.75
C PRO A 866 -16.79 7.84 -9.25
N VAL A 867 -15.81 7.07 -9.72
CA VAL A 867 -15.43 7.02 -11.15
C VAL A 867 -16.59 6.48 -11.99
N VAL A 868 -17.23 5.39 -11.59
CA VAL A 868 -18.38 4.84 -12.31
C VAL A 868 -19.55 5.83 -12.27
N THR A 869 -19.87 6.37 -11.10
CA THR A 869 -21.01 7.27 -10.92
C THR A 869 -20.87 8.55 -11.73
N SER A 870 -19.73 9.23 -11.65
CA SER A 870 -19.43 10.43 -12.47
C SER A 870 -19.49 10.12 -13.97
N THR A 871 -18.97 8.98 -14.39
CA THR A 871 -19.02 8.52 -15.80
C THR A 871 -20.47 8.40 -16.29
N PHE A 872 -21.38 7.80 -15.51
CA PHE A 872 -22.79 7.72 -15.89
C PHE A 872 -23.49 9.08 -15.86
N ILE A 873 -23.24 9.92 -14.85
CA ILE A 873 -23.82 11.26 -14.76
C ILE A 873 -23.45 12.09 -15.99
N GLU A 874 -22.17 12.18 -16.30
CA GLU A 874 -21.67 12.98 -17.41
C GLU A 874 -22.15 12.44 -18.77
N LEU A 875 -22.24 11.11 -18.92
CA LEU A 875 -22.83 10.48 -20.11
C LEU A 875 -24.30 10.90 -20.28
N MET A 876 -25.10 10.83 -19.22
CA MET A 876 -26.52 11.20 -19.28
C MET A 876 -26.70 12.69 -19.57
N GLN A 877 -25.90 13.56 -18.94
CA GLN A 877 -25.93 15.00 -19.20
C GLN A 877 -25.61 15.30 -20.66
N GLY A 878 -24.56 14.69 -21.21
CA GLY A 878 -24.22 14.85 -22.64
C GLY A 878 -25.35 14.39 -23.56
N LEU A 879 -25.94 13.22 -23.29
CA LEU A 879 -27.06 12.69 -24.09
C LEU A 879 -28.28 13.61 -24.06
N ILE A 880 -28.64 14.14 -22.89
CA ILE A 880 -29.77 15.07 -22.74
C ILE A 880 -29.49 16.38 -23.50
N GLN A 881 -28.28 16.93 -23.38
CA GLN A 881 -27.88 18.14 -24.09
C GLN A 881 -27.94 17.97 -25.62
N GLU A 882 -27.62 16.77 -26.11
CA GLU A 882 -27.70 16.39 -27.53
C GLU A 882 -29.11 15.96 -27.97
N GLY A 883 -30.10 15.91 -27.07
CA GLY A 883 -31.49 15.55 -27.37
C GLY A 883 -31.80 14.04 -27.37
N HIS A 884 -30.87 13.21 -26.91
CA HIS A 884 -30.97 11.74 -26.83
C HIS A 884 -31.51 11.24 -25.48
N ASN A 885 -32.68 11.74 -25.08
CA ASN A 885 -33.30 11.40 -23.78
C ASN A 885 -33.60 9.89 -23.61
N ASP A 886 -33.90 9.18 -24.70
CA ASP A 886 -34.16 7.73 -24.67
C ASP A 886 -32.89 6.93 -24.31
N LEU A 887 -31.74 7.36 -24.81
CA LEU A 887 -30.44 6.78 -24.50
C LEU A 887 -30.01 7.12 -23.07
N ALA A 888 -30.26 8.36 -22.64
CA ALA A 888 -30.00 8.78 -21.26
C ALA A 888 -30.80 7.94 -20.25
N LEU A 889 -32.08 7.66 -20.53
CA LEU A 889 -32.91 6.79 -19.70
C LEU A 889 -32.36 5.35 -19.62
N LYS A 890 -31.89 4.79 -20.74
CA LYS A 890 -31.22 3.48 -20.73
C LYS A 890 -29.95 3.49 -19.88
N ALA A 891 -29.15 4.56 -19.96
CA ALA A 891 -27.94 4.70 -19.15
C ALA A 891 -28.27 4.79 -17.65
N LEU A 892 -29.32 5.52 -17.29
CA LEU A 892 -29.83 5.61 -15.92
C LEU A 892 -30.23 4.22 -15.38
N HIS A 893 -30.98 3.45 -16.16
CA HIS A 893 -31.39 2.09 -15.78
C HIS A 893 -30.20 1.13 -15.66
N LYS A 894 -29.21 1.26 -16.55
CA LYS A 894 -27.98 0.47 -16.46
C LYS A 894 -27.17 0.80 -15.21
N TYR A 895 -27.09 2.09 -14.84
CA TYR A 895 -26.49 2.49 -13.57
C TYR A 895 -27.19 1.81 -12.39
N ASP A 896 -28.52 1.91 -12.29
CA ASP A 896 -29.27 1.26 -11.19
C ASP A 896 -29.12 -0.26 -11.20
N GLN A 897 -29.00 -0.88 -12.37
CA GLN A 897 -28.79 -2.32 -12.50
C GLN A 897 -27.42 -2.77 -11.96
N GLU A 898 -26.35 -2.01 -12.19
CA GLU A 898 -24.96 -2.44 -11.96
C GLU A 898 -24.34 -1.88 -10.68
N MET A 899 -24.87 -0.78 -10.14
CA MET A 899 -24.30 -0.11 -8.97
C MET A 899 -24.99 -0.51 -7.66
N PRO A 900 -24.23 -0.66 -6.56
CA PRO A 900 -24.79 -0.91 -5.24
C PRO A 900 -25.49 0.35 -4.70
N ASP A 901 -26.60 0.13 -4.00
CA ASP A 901 -27.34 1.21 -3.36
C ASP A 901 -26.77 1.53 -1.96
N ILE A 902 -25.52 1.99 -1.96
CA ILE A 902 -24.78 2.39 -0.75
C ILE A 902 -24.46 3.88 -0.77
N VAL A 903 -24.23 4.44 0.42
CA VAL A 903 -23.64 5.76 0.62
C VAL A 903 -22.38 5.55 1.47
N PRO A 904 -21.19 5.40 0.85
CA PRO A 904 -19.98 5.07 1.59
C PRO A 904 -19.46 6.24 2.43
N TYR A 905 -19.73 7.49 2.03
CA TYR A 905 -19.39 8.71 2.75
C TYR A 905 -20.29 9.87 2.31
N LEU A 906 -20.31 10.96 3.08
CA LEU A 906 -21.27 12.06 2.92
C LEU A 906 -21.19 12.74 1.55
N ASP A 907 -19.99 12.95 1.00
CA ASP A 907 -19.84 13.65 -0.28
C ASP A 907 -20.49 12.90 -1.46
N VAL A 908 -20.72 11.58 -1.35
CA VAL A 908 -21.44 10.78 -2.36
C VAL A 908 -22.91 11.20 -2.51
N ILE A 909 -23.51 11.81 -1.47
CA ILE A 909 -24.88 12.31 -1.53
C ILE A 909 -25.06 13.27 -2.70
N SER A 910 -24.07 14.14 -2.97
CA SER A 910 -24.13 15.07 -4.11
C SER A 910 -24.40 14.34 -5.43
N HIS A 911 -23.67 13.25 -5.71
CA HIS A 911 -23.88 12.43 -6.90
C HIS A 911 -25.26 11.76 -6.92
N LYS A 912 -25.75 11.26 -5.79
CA LYS A 912 -27.09 10.65 -5.71
C LYS A 912 -28.20 11.69 -5.98
N LEU A 913 -28.03 12.92 -5.53
CA LEU A 913 -28.97 14.00 -5.81
C LEU A 913 -28.99 14.37 -7.30
N PHE A 914 -27.81 14.47 -7.94
CA PHE A 914 -27.73 14.66 -9.39
C PHE A 914 -28.41 13.53 -10.16
N LEU A 915 -28.22 12.27 -9.74
CA LEU A 915 -28.91 11.14 -10.36
C LEU A 915 -30.43 11.21 -10.18
N ALA A 916 -30.92 11.68 -9.02
CA ALA A 916 -32.34 11.85 -8.77
C ALA A 916 -32.95 12.95 -9.65
N GLU A 917 -32.24 14.08 -9.80
CA GLU A 917 -32.60 15.17 -10.70
C GLU A 917 -32.73 14.66 -12.15
N LEU A 918 -31.70 13.95 -12.64
CA LEU A 918 -31.71 13.35 -13.98
C LEU A 918 -32.87 12.35 -14.14
N ALA A 919 -33.17 11.55 -13.11
CA ALA A 919 -34.29 10.62 -13.14
C ALA A 919 -35.63 11.35 -13.28
N PHE A 920 -35.86 12.43 -12.53
CA PHE A 920 -37.06 13.25 -12.67
C PHE A 920 -37.15 13.93 -14.03
N GLN A 921 -36.05 14.47 -14.54
CA GLN A 921 -35.99 15.08 -15.88
C GLN A 921 -36.35 14.07 -16.99
N LEU A 922 -35.93 12.81 -16.84
CA LEU A 922 -36.22 11.71 -17.75
C LEU A 922 -37.57 11.03 -17.49
N ASN A 923 -38.37 11.54 -16.56
CA ASN A 923 -39.68 11.03 -16.13
C ASN A 923 -39.65 9.63 -15.46
N ASP A 924 -38.52 9.20 -14.90
CA ASP A 924 -38.43 8.01 -14.05
C ASP A 924 -38.61 8.38 -12.56
N ILE A 925 -39.87 8.58 -12.20
CA ILE A 925 -40.24 9.00 -10.85
C ILE A 925 -39.90 7.95 -9.79
N THR A 926 -40.02 6.66 -10.13
CA THR A 926 -39.76 5.57 -9.18
C THR A 926 -38.31 5.55 -8.76
N LEU A 927 -37.38 5.64 -9.72
CA LEU A 927 -35.96 5.67 -9.41
C LEU A 927 -35.55 6.99 -8.75
N GLY A 928 -36.08 8.13 -9.20
CA GLY A 928 -35.86 9.43 -8.56
C GLY A 928 -36.24 9.43 -7.08
N ASN A 929 -37.42 8.90 -6.74
CA ASN A 929 -37.88 8.78 -5.35
C ASN A 929 -36.99 7.83 -4.53
N LYS A 930 -36.59 6.68 -5.09
CA LYS A 930 -35.67 5.74 -4.42
C LYS A 930 -34.33 6.40 -4.06
N LEU A 931 -33.76 7.19 -4.96
CA LEU A 931 -32.49 7.89 -4.73
C LEU A 931 -32.63 8.97 -3.66
N ILE A 932 -33.72 9.73 -3.68
CA ILE A 932 -34.05 10.74 -2.65
C ILE A 932 -34.23 10.08 -1.29
N ASP A 933 -34.99 8.98 -1.19
CA ASP A 933 -35.22 8.28 0.07
C ASP A 933 -33.92 7.69 0.66
N THR A 934 -33.03 7.20 -0.21
CA THR A 934 -31.70 6.72 0.20
C THR A 934 -30.84 7.85 0.76
N ALA A 935 -30.82 8.99 0.07
CA ALA A 935 -30.09 10.17 0.53
C ALA A 935 -30.67 10.71 1.85
N ASP A 936 -32.00 10.84 1.96
CA ASP A 936 -32.70 11.28 3.17
C ASP A 936 -32.34 10.39 4.36
N THR A 937 -32.45 9.07 4.19
CA THR A 937 -32.16 8.10 5.26
C THR A 937 -30.74 8.26 5.80
N TYR A 938 -29.75 8.42 4.92
CA TYR A 938 -28.36 8.63 5.34
C TYR A 938 -28.14 9.98 6.00
N ILE A 939 -28.64 11.07 5.39
CA ILE A 939 -28.47 12.43 5.92
C ILE A 939 -29.09 12.55 7.32
N ILE A 940 -30.30 12.03 7.51
CA ILE A 940 -30.99 12.10 8.80
C ILE A 940 -30.23 11.29 9.85
N ASP A 941 -29.71 10.11 9.51
CA ASP A 941 -28.87 9.31 10.40
C ASP A 941 -27.60 10.08 10.85
N GLN A 942 -26.95 10.80 9.94
CA GLN A 942 -25.79 11.65 10.26
C GLN A 942 -26.16 12.88 11.10
N LEU A 943 -27.30 13.52 10.81
CA LEU A 943 -27.80 14.66 11.59
C LEU A 943 -28.23 14.26 13.00
N GLU A 944 -28.89 13.10 13.16
CA GLU A 944 -29.22 12.52 14.47
C GLU A 944 -27.96 12.25 15.28
N TYR A 945 -26.95 11.63 14.66
CA TYR A 945 -25.65 11.39 15.29
C TYR A 945 -25.02 12.70 15.78
N ASN A 946 -24.86 13.69 14.91
CA ASN A 946 -24.26 14.98 15.26
C ASN A 946 -25.08 15.75 16.31
N TYR A 947 -26.41 15.61 16.31
CA TYR A 947 -27.26 16.25 17.32
C TYR A 947 -27.09 15.58 18.69
N ASN A 948 -26.94 14.26 18.74
CA ASN A 948 -26.61 13.56 19.98
C ASN A 948 -25.23 13.97 20.52
N LEU A 949 -24.24 14.15 19.65
CA LEU A 949 -22.94 14.71 20.05
C LEU A 949 -23.08 16.12 20.63
N LEU A 950 -23.88 16.98 19.98
CA LEU A 950 -24.15 18.34 20.45
C LEU A 950 -24.73 18.38 21.87
N ASN A 951 -25.62 17.44 22.19
CA ASN A 951 -26.25 17.32 23.51
C ASN A 951 -25.31 16.79 24.60
N GLY A 952 -24.29 16.00 24.24
CA GLY A 952 -23.30 15.45 25.17
C GLY A 952 -22.09 16.37 25.42
N SER A 953 -21.50 16.93 24.35
CA SER A 953 -20.40 17.90 24.41
C SER A 953 -20.32 18.68 23.09
N LYS A 954 -20.43 20.01 23.17
CA LYS A 954 -20.45 20.90 21.99
C LYS A 954 -19.20 20.83 21.11
N ASN A 955 -18.06 20.40 21.66
CA ASN A 955 -16.76 20.42 20.96
C ASN A 955 -16.54 19.23 20.01
N ASN A 956 -17.46 18.25 19.98
CA ASN A 956 -17.29 17.02 19.22
C ASN A 956 -18.14 16.97 17.93
N VAL A 957 -18.92 18.01 17.63
CA VAL A 957 -19.79 18.05 16.45
C VAL A 957 -18.97 18.35 15.19
N ASN A 958 -19.18 17.57 14.13
CA ASN A 958 -18.62 17.91 12.83
C ASN A 958 -19.47 18.97 12.14
N VAL A 959 -19.09 20.25 12.30
CA VAL A 959 -19.85 21.39 11.77
C VAL A 959 -19.95 21.34 10.24
N ARG A 960 -18.90 20.87 9.55
CA ARG A 960 -18.91 20.72 8.08
C ARG A 960 -20.00 19.73 7.66
N ASP A 961 -20.06 18.57 8.29
CA ASP A 961 -21.01 17.52 7.92
C ASP A 961 -22.46 17.97 8.17
N VAL A 962 -22.71 18.69 9.27
CA VAL A 962 -24.02 19.27 9.55
C VAL A 962 -24.40 20.30 8.50
N GLN A 963 -23.49 21.21 8.13
CA GLN A 963 -23.75 22.22 7.10
C GLN A 963 -24.06 21.59 5.75
N LEU A 964 -23.23 20.63 5.30
CA LEU A 964 -23.44 19.91 4.05
C LEU A 964 -24.77 19.14 4.07
N SER A 965 -25.08 18.45 5.16
CA SER A 965 -26.34 17.72 5.33
C SER A 965 -27.57 18.63 5.20
N LEU A 966 -27.55 19.81 5.82
CA LEU A 966 -28.65 20.79 5.70
C LEU A 966 -28.75 21.37 4.28
N GLN A 967 -27.62 21.62 3.63
CA GLN A 967 -27.59 22.06 2.22
C GLN A 967 -28.20 21.00 1.30
N PHE A 968 -27.87 19.72 1.50
CA PHE A 968 -28.44 18.62 0.74
C PHE A 968 -29.94 18.46 0.97
N LEU A 969 -30.43 18.55 2.22
CA LEU A 969 -31.87 18.56 2.48
C LEU A 969 -32.57 19.72 1.77
N ASN A 970 -31.98 20.91 1.76
CA ASN A 970 -32.54 22.04 1.02
C ASN A 970 -32.62 21.76 -0.49
N ALA A 971 -31.54 21.27 -1.09
CA ALA A 971 -31.54 20.90 -2.51
C ALA A 971 -32.59 19.81 -2.83
N MET A 972 -32.76 18.82 -1.94
CA MET A 972 -33.77 17.79 -2.09
C MET A 972 -35.20 18.33 -2.07
N VAL A 973 -35.50 19.36 -1.26
CA VAL A 973 -36.81 20.03 -1.29
C VAL A 973 -37.09 20.58 -2.69
N ASP A 974 -36.10 21.25 -3.29
CA ASP A 974 -36.25 21.90 -4.58
C ASP A 974 -36.42 20.87 -5.70
N PHE A 975 -35.54 19.87 -5.77
CA PHE A 975 -35.63 18.79 -6.77
C PHE A 975 -36.94 18.01 -6.71
N THR A 976 -37.45 17.74 -5.50
CA THR A 976 -38.73 17.02 -5.34
C THR A 976 -39.94 17.89 -5.67
N LYS A 977 -39.87 19.23 -5.50
CA LYS A 977 -40.91 20.14 -6.01
C LYS A 977 -40.93 20.15 -7.53
N GLU A 978 -39.76 20.27 -8.16
CA GLU A 978 -39.62 20.26 -9.61
C GLU A 978 -40.12 18.94 -10.22
N GLY A 979 -39.78 17.81 -9.59
CA GLY A 979 -40.29 16.48 -9.92
C GLY A 979 -41.77 16.24 -9.55
N LYS A 980 -42.50 17.26 -9.06
CA LYS A 980 -43.91 17.21 -8.62
C LYS A 980 -44.19 16.18 -7.51
N GLN A 981 -43.21 15.84 -6.70
CA GLN A 981 -43.29 14.90 -5.58
C GLN A 981 -43.62 15.63 -4.27
N THR A 982 -44.82 16.22 -4.21
CA THR A 982 -45.24 17.11 -3.11
C THR A 982 -45.21 16.46 -1.73
N VAL A 983 -45.56 15.17 -1.63
CA VAL A 983 -45.53 14.44 -0.34
C VAL A 983 -44.10 14.32 0.20
N ILE A 984 -43.16 13.92 -0.65
CA ILE A 984 -41.74 13.76 -0.27
C ILE A 984 -41.13 15.13 0.03
N SER A 985 -41.42 16.13 -0.80
CA SER A 985 -40.94 17.50 -0.58
C SER A 985 -41.39 18.09 0.76
N ASN A 986 -42.67 17.91 1.12
CA ASN A 986 -43.19 18.39 2.41
C ASN A 986 -42.56 17.67 3.60
N LYS A 987 -42.28 16.36 3.48
CA LYS A 987 -41.55 15.59 4.50
C LYS A 987 -40.14 16.16 4.71
N ILE A 988 -39.40 16.35 3.63
CA ILE A 988 -38.01 16.83 3.69
C ILE A 988 -37.94 18.28 4.18
N GLN A 989 -38.87 19.13 3.76
CA GLN A 989 -38.98 20.51 4.25
C GLN A 989 -39.22 20.55 5.78
N ALA A 990 -40.06 19.65 6.30
CA ALA A 990 -40.29 19.54 7.73
C ALA A 990 -39.03 19.07 8.48
N GLN A 991 -38.31 18.08 7.94
CA GLN A 991 -37.03 17.62 8.50
C GLN A 991 -35.97 18.73 8.50
N LEU A 992 -35.81 19.46 7.39
CA LEU A 992 -34.90 20.60 7.27
C LEU A 992 -35.18 21.66 8.34
N ASN A 993 -36.45 22.06 8.48
CA ASN A 993 -36.86 23.06 9.46
C ASN A 993 -36.56 22.60 10.91
N ASP A 994 -36.81 21.32 11.22
CA ASP A 994 -36.52 20.74 12.53
C ASP A 994 -35.01 20.73 12.84
N TYR A 995 -34.18 20.27 11.90
CA TYR A 995 -32.73 20.20 12.11
C TYR A 995 -32.06 21.58 12.10
N MET A 996 -32.52 22.53 11.28
CA MET A 996 -32.08 23.93 11.37
C MET A 996 -32.35 24.50 12.77
N LYS A 997 -33.51 24.20 13.37
CA LYS A 997 -33.83 24.61 14.73
C LYS A 997 -32.93 23.93 15.77
N LYS A 998 -32.72 22.61 15.65
CA LYS A 998 -31.84 21.82 16.55
C LYS A 998 -30.40 22.30 16.54
N PHE A 999 -29.86 22.64 15.38
CA PHE A 999 -28.47 23.10 15.21
C PHE A 999 -28.30 24.63 15.24
N GLY A 1000 -29.38 25.40 15.39
CA GLY A 1000 -29.36 26.86 15.53
C GLY A 1000 -28.31 27.40 16.52
N PRO A 1001 -28.05 26.76 17.69
CA PRO A 1001 -26.99 27.18 18.61
C PRO A 1001 -25.56 27.14 18.04
N ILE A 1002 -25.29 26.35 16.99
CA ILE A 1002 -23.99 26.28 16.32
C ILE A 1002 -23.83 27.43 15.33
N PHE A 1003 -24.87 27.76 14.58
CA PHE A 1003 -24.82 28.77 13.52
C PHE A 1003 -24.91 30.22 14.00
N ASN A 1004 -25.44 30.45 15.22
CA ASN A 1004 -25.59 31.79 15.80
C ASN A 1004 -24.36 32.31 16.57
N ARG A 1005 -23.20 31.66 16.45
CA ARG A 1005 -21.94 32.15 17.04
C ARG A 1005 -21.23 33.07 16.04
N LYS A 1006 -21.28 34.38 16.30
CA LYS A 1006 -20.30 35.35 15.80
C LYS A 1006 -18.99 35.22 16.55
#